data_AF-A0A2N1UA65-F1
#
_entry.id   AF-A0A2N1UA65-F1
#
_cell.length_a   1.000
_cell.length_b   1.000
_cell.length_c   1.000
_cell.angle_alpha   90.00
_cell.angle_beta   90.00
_cell.angle_gamma   90.00
#
_symmetry.space_group_name_H-M   'P 1'
#
loop_
_entity.id
_entity.type
_entity.pdbx_description
1 polymer ?
#
loop_
_entity_poly.entity_id
_entity_poly.type
_entity_poly.pdbx_seq_one_letter_code
_entity_poly.pdbx_strand_id
1 'polypeptide(L)'
;MKQTDNKTWMSTGRKFLAWLLMAICFVVIPALLIFTAVNRYFQLVEQELDRDLKIRLQQALREASRGVNIGYYLAKNLDEQLRDFADNQATDSFIIDWLENERKFFDNHLSYLIWDSAGKSVAHNIEIDPQSSDWQEVFTEISQSCYAGENNLRNKTKVKTDLNLVRKILGPQYVRSMLGDCANPKNYALCFIDSALRRPLIWANSYENRVYLIFFDPAILKSDMGIKRLLENFSHNRPQQFGLFRPDADISGLWSPRPVSNPKHLLTQLKQLDQGSSSALASESLLLATAFLTPELRVFSSIEKHYSARERVIYPLAAAGLFAGFMLPFLIYSWRITIADQPGSLSIRPRIAFIFFFACAIPFMALSIFAREHYAQKYDASLKETHRRAQVLLQNYDERIQSLWSILEYSTKDYLAEWIKEMPGREIDEESNQKVARVCRELLTENFYIIASSSPLAGSYNGIEHLSESLEQQERSNEERKLDESGKSTYKSKETQNAQIANIIGKRIMGELNGVKRNSKEAERLELLFESIMQRSFDELTHSFIKAMGGLSPWGFGATLNLSLLDFLSASADEKIDFMALMIWSGPNVQRAYLKKTIDEVNRNPLGLKVIVSHQLDNNFYPQGSQVPIELQNYFRRLTDQPTEEIEILQLDGQEYMVLGFTGKHLSRYRILGLYPLDRLDRMIAGQRTDLVLFSLFCLILAAWLVQILSRSFLNPLNSLQEAALAIEKRDFSHRVGDLGKDEFGETAAIFDEVMVGLEELAVAKVVQESLFPQKALHKGGFRVYGKSLAMAELGGDYFDYFPVDAGHVAALLGDVAGHGVGAALIMAMAKAAIVKCRDHLKTPAKLLELLHNLIYSSKTRKQKKIMTFQYLTADCATGKAVYSNAGGCSPIFYRNGRAEEITLAGAALGSFKKANLQQLEIDFRPGDLMVFYTDGIIEARNLAGVEFGYAEFARLVERSAGPDPEAVYNKICEGYHQHIAGMEAQDDLTLVVICHN
;
A
#
# COMPACT_ATOMS: atom_id res chain seq x y z
N MET A 1 4.01 54.71 -40.76
CA MET A 1 4.79 54.16 -39.63
C MET A 1 3.83 53.80 -38.50
N LYS A 2 3.73 52.50 -38.18
CA LYS A 2 3.28 51.87 -36.91
C LYS A 2 1.90 52.20 -36.30
N GLN A 3 0.90 51.35 -36.58
CA GLN A 3 -0.13 51.00 -35.57
C GLN A 3 -0.87 49.65 -35.81
N THR A 4 -0.26 48.69 -36.51
CA THR A 4 -0.92 47.39 -36.82
C THR A 4 -0.29 46.15 -36.17
N ASP A 5 0.93 46.22 -35.62
CA ASP A 5 1.63 45.01 -35.14
C ASP A 5 1.38 44.62 -33.66
N ASN A 6 0.81 45.49 -32.83
CA ASN A 6 0.63 45.21 -31.40
C ASN A 6 -0.63 44.38 -31.05
N LYS A 7 -1.64 44.32 -31.93
CA LYS A 7 -2.88 43.56 -31.66
C LYS A 7 -2.75 42.07 -32.00
N THR A 8 -1.94 41.70 -32.99
CA THR A 8 -1.68 40.31 -33.37
C THR A 8 -0.79 39.61 -32.35
N TRP A 9 0.28 40.27 -31.88
CA TRP A 9 1.20 39.72 -30.85
C TRP A 9 0.52 39.40 -29.51
N MET A 10 -0.38 40.26 -29.02
CA MET A 10 -1.15 39.99 -27.80
C MET A 10 -2.11 38.79 -27.95
N SER A 11 -2.61 38.52 -29.16
CA SER A 11 -3.48 37.37 -29.42
C SER A 11 -2.68 36.05 -29.48
N THR A 12 -1.52 36.06 -30.13
CA THR A 12 -0.65 34.88 -30.27
C THR A 12 -0.01 34.51 -28.92
N GLY A 13 0.40 35.52 -28.14
CA GLY A 13 0.92 35.30 -26.78
C GLY A 13 -0.11 34.70 -25.82
N ARG A 14 -1.39 35.12 -25.90
CA ARG A 14 -2.48 34.52 -25.11
C ARG A 14 -2.81 33.09 -25.55
N LYS A 15 -2.84 32.82 -26.86
CA LYS A 15 -3.04 31.47 -27.42
C LYS A 15 -1.91 30.52 -27.00
N PHE A 16 -0.66 30.99 -27.07
CA PHE A 16 0.49 30.23 -26.59
C PHE A 16 0.43 29.96 -25.09
N LEU A 17 0.07 30.96 -24.27
CA LEU A 17 -0.08 30.79 -22.82
C LEU A 17 -1.18 29.76 -22.49
N ALA A 18 -2.30 29.79 -23.20
CA ALA A 18 -3.39 28.83 -23.02
C ALA A 18 -2.97 27.40 -23.39
N TRP A 19 -2.28 27.23 -24.51
CA TRP A 19 -1.72 25.94 -24.92
C TRP A 19 -0.67 25.43 -23.91
N LEU A 20 0.23 26.31 -23.46
CA LEU A 20 1.24 26.00 -22.45
C LEU A 20 0.59 25.53 -21.16
N LEU A 21 -0.45 26.21 -20.69
CA LEU A 21 -1.16 25.86 -19.46
C LEU A 21 -1.83 24.48 -19.60
N MET A 22 -2.41 24.18 -20.78
CA MET A 22 -2.96 22.87 -21.07
C MET A 22 -1.87 21.79 -21.13
N ALA A 23 -0.73 22.06 -21.76
CA ALA A 23 0.41 21.14 -21.77
C ALA A 23 0.96 20.89 -20.36
N ILE A 24 0.99 21.90 -19.50
CA ILE A 24 1.39 21.76 -18.10
C ILE A 24 0.39 20.87 -17.33
N CYS A 25 -0.91 21.16 -17.44
CA CYS A 25 -1.94 20.41 -16.71
C CYS A 25 -2.06 18.95 -17.17
N PHE A 26 -2.01 18.70 -18.48
CA PHE A 26 -2.25 17.37 -19.04
C PHE A 26 -0.98 16.56 -19.33
N VAL A 27 0.22 17.16 -19.29
CA VAL A 27 1.44 16.40 -19.55
C VAL A 27 2.43 16.57 -18.40
N VAL A 28 2.79 17.80 -18.05
CA VAL A 28 3.86 18.04 -17.07
C VAL A 28 3.49 17.57 -15.67
N ILE A 29 2.32 17.98 -15.15
CA ILE A 29 1.90 17.62 -13.78
C ILE A 29 1.77 16.09 -13.65
N PRO A 30 1.13 15.36 -14.58
CA PRO A 30 1.02 13.91 -14.42
C PRO A 30 2.29 13.14 -14.74
N ALA A 31 3.15 13.64 -15.64
CA ALA A 31 4.50 13.11 -15.78
C ALA A 31 5.30 13.24 -14.47
N LEU A 32 5.15 14.37 -13.76
CA LEU A 32 5.75 14.57 -12.45
C LEU A 32 5.15 13.61 -11.41
N LEU A 33 3.84 13.37 -11.42
CA LEU A 33 3.19 12.39 -10.54
C LEU A 33 3.67 10.95 -10.82
N ILE A 34 3.82 10.57 -12.09
CA ILE A 34 4.39 9.26 -12.47
C ILE A 34 5.85 9.17 -12.02
N PHE A 35 6.62 10.23 -12.21
CA PHE A 35 7.99 10.30 -11.73
C PHE A 35 8.06 10.10 -10.21
N THR A 36 7.27 10.84 -9.42
CA THR A 36 7.27 10.72 -7.96
C THR A 36 6.78 9.35 -7.51
N ALA A 37 5.75 8.81 -8.14
CA ALA A 37 5.23 7.46 -7.93
C ALA A 37 6.30 6.37 -8.13
N VAL A 38 6.96 6.35 -9.29
CA VAL A 38 7.97 5.35 -9.61
C VAL A 38 9.22 5.54 -8.76
N ASN A 39 9.64 6.78 -8.52
CA ASN A 39 10.74 7.07 -7.59
C ASN A 39 10.43 6.57 -6.17
N ARG A 40 9.20 6.75 -5.70
CA ARG A 40 8.76 6.26 -4.38
C ARG A 40 8.76 4.74 -4.30
N TYR A 41 8.36 4.05 -5.37
CA TYR A 41 8.46 2.60 -5.45
C TYR A 41 9.90 2.10 -5.23
N PHE A 42 10.88 2.71 -5.89
CA PHE A 42 12.29 2.34 -5.70
C PHE A 42 12.78 2.62 -4.28
N GLN A 43 12.35 3.74 -3.67
CA GLN A 43 12.67 4.04 -2.26
C GLN A 43 12.11 2.96 -1.32
N LEU A 44 10.89 2.47 -1.55
CA LEU A 44 10.28 1.41 -0.74
C LEU A 44 11.09 0.11 -0.83
N VAL A 45 11.52 -0.29 -2.04
CA VAL A 45 12.37 -1.48 -2.23
C VAL A 45 13.70 -1.35 -1.49
N GLU A 46 14.32 -0.17 -1.49
CA GLU A 46 15.57 0.08 -0.76
C GLU A 46 15.37 0.09 0.76
N GLN A 47 14.23 0.60 1.25
CA GLN A 47 13.87 0.54 2.67
C GLN A 47 13.64 -0.90 3.15
N GLU A 48 12.99 -1.74 2.33
CA GLU A 48 12.85 -3.18 2.62
C GLU A 48 14.23 -3.86 2.72
N LEU A 49 15.15 -3.51 1.81
CA LEU A 49 16.51 -4.04 1.80
C LEU A 49 17.36 -3.58 3.00
N ASP A 50 17.32 -2.29 3.35
CA ASP A 50 18.00 -1.74 4.54
C ASP A 50 17.49 -2.42 5.83
N ARG A 51 16.19 -2.67 5.91
CA ARG A 51 15.58 -3.37 7.03
C ARG A 51 16.06 -4.81 7.14
N ASP A 52 16.03 -5.59 6.05
CA ASP A 52 16.54 -6.97 6.07
C ASP A 52 18.02 -6.98 6.47
N LEU A 53 18.83 -6.07 5.93
CA LEU A 53 20.25 -5.95 6.29
C LEU A 53 20.45 -5.68 7.80
N LYS A 54 19.67 -4.79 8.41
CA LYS A 54 19.75 -4.50 9.86
C LYS A 54 19.37 -5.71 10.70
N ILE A 55 18.26 -6.38 10.38
CA ILE A 55 17.79 -7.59 11.09
C ILE A 55 18.87 -8.68 11.02
N ARG A 56 19.44 -8.89 9.82
CA ARG A 56 20.47 -9.92 9.62
C ARG A 56 21.79 -9.59 10.31
N LEU A 57 22.23 -8.34 10.29
CA LEU A 57 23.43 -7.88 11.00
C LEU A 57 23.33 -8.17 12.49
N GLN A 58 22.17 -7.94 13.08
CA GLN A 58 21.98 -8.08 14.51
C GLN A 58 21.83 -9.54 14.95
N GLN A 59 21.21 -10.37 14.10
CA GLN A 59 21.32 -11.82 14.24
C GLN A 59 22.78 -12.27 14.20
N ALA A 60 23.59 -11.73 13.28
CA ALA A 60 25.02 -12.02 13.20
C ALA A 60 25.77 -11.52 14.45
N LEU A 61 25.42 -10.34 14.98
CA LEU A 61 26.00 -9.78 16.21
C LEU A 61 25.73 -10.68 17.41
N ARG A 62 24.49 -11.15 17.58
CA ARG A 62 24.13 -12.05 18.68
C ARG A 62 24.81 -13.41 18.59
N GLU A 63 25.05 -13.92 17.39
CA GLU A 63 25.86 -15.12 17.21
C GLU A 63 27.33 -14.84 17.55
N ALA A 64 27.90 -13.75 17.02
CA ALA A 64 29.27 -13.34 17.26
C ALA A 64 29.55 -13.04 18.75
N SER A 65 28.59 -12.48 19.49
CA SER A 65 28.74 -12.14 20.91
C SER A 65 28.99 -13.35 21.80
N ARG A 66 28.48 -14.53 21.41
CA ARG A 66 28.78 -15.79 22.11
C ARG A 66 30.24 -16.21 22.00
N GLY A 67 30.92 -15.81 20.92
CA GLY A 67 32.34 -16.07 20.69
C GLY A 67 33.28 -15.11 21.43
N VAL A 68 32.76 -14.03 22.04
CA VAL A 68 33.60 -13.02 22.73
C VAL A 68 34.32 -13.61 23.93
N ASN A 69 33.63 -14.43 24.72
CA ASN A 69 34.29 -15.26 25.73
C ASN A 69 34.71 -16.58 25.08
N ILE A 70 35.92 -16.62 24.54
CA ILE A 70 36.44 -17.79 23.84
C ILE A 70 36.52 -19.03 24.75
N GLY A 71 36.80 -18.86 26.05
CA GLY A 71 36.81 -19.98 27.00
C GLY A 71 35.43 -20.62 27.15
N TYR A 72 34.39 -19.78 27.27
CA TYR A 72 32.99 -20.23 27.28
C TYR A 72 32.61 -20.90 25.95
N TYR A 73 32.95 -20.27 24.82
CA TYR A 73 32.69 -20.83 23.49
C TYR A 73 33.30 -22.22 23.31
N LEU A 74 34.58 -22.39 23.68
CA LEU A 74 35.29 -23.66 23.55
C LEU A 74 34.67 -24.74 24.43
N ALA A 75 34.43 -24.44 25.71
CA ALA A 75 33.82 -25.38 26.64
C ALA A 75 32.41 -25.80 26.17
N LYS A 76 31.60 -24.85 25.72
CA LYS A 76 30.25 -25.09 25.20
C LYS A 76 30.28 -25.89 23.90
N ASN A 77 31.10 -25.51 22.92
CA ASN A 77 31.18 -26.19 21.62
C ASN A 77 31.63 -27.64 21.79
N LEU A 78 32.64 -27.89 22.63
CA LEU A 78 33.08 -29.24 22.97
C LEU A 78 31.96 -30.06 23.62
N ASP A 79 31.29 -29.49 24.62
CA ASP A 79 30.22 -30.19 25.34
C ASP A 79 29.02 -30.53 24.43
N GLU A 80 28.56 -29.57 23.62
CA GLU A 80 27.41 -29.76 22.72
C GLU A 80 27.73 -30.75 21.60
N GLN A 81 28.89 -30.66 20.95
CA GLN A 81 29.26 -31.55 19.84
C GLN A 81 29.54 -32.98 20.32
N LEU A 82 30.29 -33.15 21.42
CA LEU A 82 30.56 -34.49 21.94
C LEU A 82 29.31 -35.16 22.50
N ARG A 83 28.36 -34.40 23.04
CA ARG A 83 27.03 -34.90 23.42
C ARG A 83 26.21 -35.31 22.21
N ASP A 84 26.20 -34.51 21.14
CA ASP A 84 25.49 -34.85 19.90
C ASP A 84 26.07 -36.11 19.23
N PHE A 85 27.39 -36.26 19.25
CA PHE A 85 28.06 -37.48 18.79
C PHE A 85 27.69 -38.69 19.63
N ALA A 86 27.54 -38.54 20.94
CA ALA A 86 27.05 -39.58 21.83
C ALA A 86 25.58 -39.95 21.54
N ASP A 87 24.70 -38.95 21.44
CA ASP A 87 23.27 -39.18 21.15
C ASP A 87 23.07 -39.89 19.79
N ASN A 88 23.96 -39.62 18.82
CA ASN A 88 23.94 -40.20 17.48
C ASN A 88 24.85 -41.44 17.30
N GLN A 89 25.49 -41.95 18.37
CA GLN A 89 26.41 -43.10 18.34
C GLN A 89 27.52 -42.98 17.27
N ALA A 90 28.17 -41.82 17.19
CA ALA A 90 29.24 -41.58 16.22
C ALA A 90 30.46 -42.48 16.47
N THR A 91 31.10 -42.95 15.39
CA THR A 91 32.31 -43.80 15.48
C THR A 91 33.51 -43.02 16.03
N ASP A 92 34.39 -43.69 16.80
CA ASP A 92 35.62 -43.09 17.36
C ASP A 92 36.47 -42.38 16.28
N SER A 93 36.57 -42.91 15.06
CA SER A 93 37.32 -42.28 13.95
C SER A 93 36.75 -40.92 13.54
N PHE A 94 35.42 -40.77 13.55
CA PHE A 94 34.76 -39.51 13.19
C PHE A 94 35.02 -38.42 14.24
N ILE A 95 34.98 -38.80 15.52
CA ILE A 95 35.28 -37.89 16.64
C ILE A 95 36.73 -37.41 16.57
N ILE A 96 37.66 -38.32 16.27
CA ILE A 96 39.10 -37.99 16.11
C ILE A 96 39.32 -37.06 14.92
N ASP A 97 38.74 -37.35 13.76
CA ASP A 97 38.84 -36.50 12.58
C ASP A 97 38.28 -35.08 12.85
N TRP A 98 37.18 -34.98 13.60
CA TRP A 98 36.62 -33.70 14.03
C TRP A 98 37.58 -32.94 14.96
N LEU A 99 38.16 -33.60 15.97
CA LEU A 99 39.13 -32.98 16.88
C LEU A 99 40.40 -32.51 16.17
N GLU A 100 40.91 -33.27 15.18
CA GLU A 100 42.06 -32.85 14.37
C GLU A 100 41.73 -31.66 13.45
N ASN A 101 40.49 -31.57 12.95
CA ASN A 101 40.04 -30.40 12.20
C ASN A 101 39.92 -29.15 13.10
N GLU A 102 39.40 -29.31 14.32
CA GLU A 102 39.36 -28.21 15.30
C GLU A 102 40.78 -27.78 15.71
N ARG A 103 41.71 -28.72 15.89
CA ARG A 103 43.12 -28.42 16.15
C ARG A 103 43.74 -27.57 15.04
N LYS A 104 43.54 -27.93 13.78
CA LYS A 104 44.04 -27.16 12.63
C LYS A 104 43.41 -25.77 12.56
N PHE A 105 42.12 -25.66 12.88
CA PHE A 105 41.42 -24.38 12.90
C PHE A 105 41.99 -23.42 13.95
N PHE A 106 42.37 -23.93 15.12
CA PHE A 106 42.97 -23.13 16.20
C PHE A 106 44.51 -23.08 16.13
N ASP A 107 45.10 -23.11 14.94
CA ASP A 107 46.56 -23.00 14.71
C ASP A 107 47.40 -23.98 15.57
N ASN A 108 46.90 -25.19 15.82
CA ASN A 108 47.51 -26.23 16.66
C ASN A 108 47.61 -25.92 18.17
N HIS A 109 46.85 -24.95 18.69
CA HIS A 109 46.78 -24.65 20.14
C HIS A 109 45.88 -25.61 20.95
N LEU A 110 45.43 -26.73 20.35
CA LEU A 110 44.57 -27.74 20.96
C LEU A 110 45.32 -29.07 21.06
N SER A 111 45.39 -29.61 22.28
CA SER A 111 45.83 -31.00 22.52
C SER A 111 44.72 -31.77 23.22
N TYR A 112 44.61 -33.07 22.99
CA TYR A 112 43.55 -33.91 23.55
C TYR A 112 44.05 -35.29 23.92
N LEU A 113 43.28 -35.93 24.79
CA LEU A 113 43.49 -37.27 25.26
C LEU A 113 42.14 -37.93 25.57
N ILE A 114 41.94 -39.12 25.02
CA ILE A 114 40.68 -39.87 25.11
C ILE A 114 40.96 -41.23 25.73
N TRP A 115 40.26 -41.54 26.81
CA TRP A 115 40.27 -42.87 27.44
C TRP A 115 38.95 -43.60 27.25
N ASP A 116 39.00 -44.92 27.25
CA ASP A 116 37.82 -45.77 27.43
C ASP A 116 37.46 -45.92 28.93
N SER A 117 36.33 -46.57 29.21
CA SER A 117 35.86 -46.84 30.58
C SER A 117 36.80 -47.72 31.44
N ALA A 118 37.80 -48.35 30.83
CA ALA A 118 38.81 -49.16 31.51
C ALA A 118 40.11 -48.37 31.75
N GLY A 119 40.20 -47.11 31.31
CA GLY A 119 41.40 -46.28 31.43
C GLY A 119 42.45 -46.56 30.34
N LYS A 120 42.09 -47.25 29.26
CA LYS A 120 42.98 -47.45 28.11
C LYS A 120 42.88 -46.26 27.17
N SER A 121 44.05 -45.76 26.73
CA SER A 121 44.14 -44.68 25.74
C SER A 121 43.56 -45.11 24.39
N VAL A 122 42.58 -44.37 23.89
CA VAL A 122 41.94 -44.56 22.58
C VAL A 122 42.65 -43.69 21.52
N ALA A 123 42.86 -42.41 21.82
CA ALA A 123 43.57 -41.48 20.97
C ALA A 123 44.17 -40.33 21.80
N HIS A 124 45.35 -39.84 21.40
CA HIS A 124 46.00 -38.68 22.00
C HIS A 124 46.96 -38.04 21.01
N ASN A 125 47.22 -36.75 21.19
CA ASN A 125 48.23 -36.01 20.41
C ASN A 125 49.29 -35.32 21.28
N ILE A 126 49.36 -35.69 22.56
CA ILE A 126 50.41 -35.26 23.49
C ILE A 126 51.62 -36.20 23.44
N GLU A 127 52.82 -35.68 23.69
CA GLU A 127 54.09 -36.43 23.68
C GLU A 127 54.27 -37.40 24.88
N ILE A 128 53.35 -37.39 25.84
CA ILE A 128 53.44 -38.16 27.09
C ILE A 128 52.67 -39.48 26.97
N ASP A 129 53.16 -40.55 27.61
CA ASP A 129 52.47 -41.85 27.69
C ASP A 129 51.23 -41.79 28.61
N PRO A 130 50.01 -41.84 28.05
CA PRO A 130 48.75 -41.79 28.80
C PRO A 130 48.49 -43.01 29.68
N GLN A 131 49.25 -44.09 29.50
CA GLN A 131 49.10 -45.34 30.25
C GLN A 131 50.05 -45.46 31.46
N SER A 132 50.93 -44.50 31.66
CA SER A 132 51.79 -44.45 32.85
C SER A 132 50.97 -44.38 34.16
N SER A 133 51.54 -44.88 35.27
CA SER A 133 50.89 -44.92 36.59
C SER A 133 50.37 -43.56 37.03
N ASP A 134 51.13 -42.50 36.73
CA ASP A 134 50.83 -41.12 37.08
C ASP A 134 49.56 -40.61 36.35
N TRP A 135 49.39 -40.98 35.08
CA TRP A 135 48.22 -40.57 34.27
C TRP A 135 46.99 -41.45 34.52
N GLN A 136 47.17 -42.69 34.97
CA GLN A 136 46.05 -43.52 35.46
C GLN A 136 45.40 -42.93 36.72
N GLU A 137 46.19 -42.29 37.59
CA GLU A 137 45.68 -41.54 38.76
C GLU A 137 44.83 -40.34 38.31
N VAL A 138 45.29 -39.61 37.28
CA VAL A 138 44.57 -38.48 36.68
C VAL A 138 43.26 -38.92 36.02
N PHE A 139 43.26 -40.04 35.28
CA PHE A 139 42.06 -40.65 34.72
C PHE A 139 41.04 -41.00 35.82
N THR A 140 41.51 -41.59 36.92
CA THR A 140 40.66 -41.97 38.06
C THR A 140 40.05 -40.74 38.74
N GLU A 141 40.80 -39.64 38.88
CA GLU A 141 40.27 -38.40 39.44
C GLU A 141 39.23 -37.73 38.53
N ILE A 142 39.50 -37.64 37.22
CA ILE A 142 38.60 -36.99 36.24
C ILE A 142 37.31 -37.80 36.09
N SER A 143 37.40 -39.12 35.89
CA SER A 143 36.23 -39.99 35.72
C SER A 143 35.25 -39.94 36.90
N GLN A 144 35.75 -39.74 38.12
CA GLN A 144 34.91 -39.56 39.32
C GLN A 144 34.32 -38.15 39.46
N SER A 145 34.89 -37.16 38.79
CA SER A 145 34.57 -35.74 38.98
C SER A 145 33.75 -35.15 37.84
N CYS A 146 33.73 -35.79 36.67
CA CYS A 146 32.89 -35.39 35.54
C CYS A 146 31.39 -35.48 35.85
N TYR A 147 30.63 -34.58 35.24
CA TYR A 147 29.19 -34.46 35.44
C TYR A 147 28.44 -35.50 34.60
N ALA A 148 28.06 -36.63 35.21
CA ALA A 148 27.24 -37.64 34.53
C ALA A 148 25.78 -37.17 34.41
N GLY A 149 25.39 -36.76 33.21
CA GLY A 149 23.99 -36.80 32.76
C GLY A 149 23.63 -38.25 32.39
N GLU A 150 22.71 -38.83 33.14
CA GLU A 150 21.99 -40.11 32.93
C GLU A 150 22.74 -41.41 32.56
N ASN A 151 24.06 -41.44 32.34
CA ASN A 151 24.79 -42.69 32.05
C ASN A 151 25.81 -43.14 33.14
N ASN A 152 25.67 -44.42 33.47
CA ASN A 152 26.28 -45.35 34.43
C ASN A 152 27.75 -45.25 34.92
N LEU A 153 28.51 -44.18 34.69
CA LEU A 153 29.89 -44.09 35.24
C LEU A 153 29.92 -43.78 36.75
N ARG A 154 28.87 -43.19 37.32
CA ARG A 154 28.80 -42.84 38.76
C ARG A 154 28.66 -44.03 39.72
N ASN A 155 28.43 -45.25 39.22
CA ASN A 155 28.15 -46.42 40.07
C ASN A 155 29.39 -47.21 40.51
N LYS A 156 30.62 -46.76 40.21
CA LYS A 156 31.82 -47.30 40.86
C LYS A 156 32.04 -46.59 42.20
N THR A 157 32.24 -47.37 43.27
CA THR A 157 32.68 -46.92 44.60
C THR A 157 33.75 -45.83 44.48
N LYS A 158 33.56 -44.67 45.14
CA LYS A 158 34.56 -43.59 45.18
C LYS A 158 35.91 -44.15 45.66
N VAL A 159 36.88 -44.21 44.76
CA VAL A 159 38.26 -44.62 45.08
C VAL A 159 39.03 -43.39 45.55
N LYS A 160 39.78 -43.51 46.65
CA LYS A 160 40.59 -42.42 47.19
C LYS A 160 41.76 -42.13 46.23
N THR A 161 41.83 -40.90 45.72
CA THR A 161 42.85 -40.43 44.77
C THR A 161 43.89 -39.53 45.45
N ASP A 162 45.14 -39.57 44.97
CA ASP A 162 46.21 -38.66 45.40
C ASP A 162 46.12 -37.31 44.67
N LEU A 163 45.37 -36.37 45.27
CA LEU A 163 45.22 -35.01 44.78
C LEU A 163 46.54 -34.23 44.65
N ASN A 164 47.59 -34.57 45.39
CA ASN A 164 48.89 -33.90 45.26
C ASN A 164 49.61 -34.31 43.98
N LEU A 165 49.54 -35.60 43.63
CA LEU A 165 50.06 -36.11 42.35
C LEU A 165 49.29 -35.49 41.18
N VAL A 166 47.95 -35.46 41.25
CA VAL A 166 47.11 -34.83 40.22
C VAL A 166 47.44 -33.34 40.05
N ARG A 167 47.65 -32.59 41.14
CA ARG A 167 48.06 -31.18 41.09
C ARG A 167 49.47 -30.96 40.52
N LYS A 168 50.38 -31.92 40.70
CA LYS A 168 51.71 -31.86 40.10
C LYS A 168 51.64 -32.00 38.58
N ILE A 169 50.77 -32.89 38.10
CA ILE A 169 50.59 -33.21 36.67
C ILE A 169 49.75 -32.13 35.99
N LEU A 170 48.51 -31.92 36.44
CA LEU A 170 47.60 -30.95 35.84
C LEU A 170 48.05 -29.52 36.20
N GLY A 171 47.96 -29.14 37.47
CA GLY A 171 48.43 -27.84 37.95
C GLY A 171 48.11 -27.59 39.42
N PRO A 172 48.87 -26.68 40.08
CA PRO A 172 48.84 -26.52 41.53
C PRO A 172 47.49 -26.02 42.07
N GLN A 173 46.71 -25.32 41.25
CA GLN A 173 45.41 -24.75 41.64
C GLN A 173 44.23 -25.66 41.33
N TYR A 174 44.46 -26.91 40.90
CA TYR A 174 43.37 -27.85 40.60
C TYR A 174 42.50 -28.13 41.85
N VAL A 175 41.19 -27.96 41.68
CA VAL A 175 40.16 -28.31 42.66
C VAL A 175 39.05 -29.10 41.95
N ARG A 176 38.56 -30.17 42.61
CA ARG A 176 37.58 -31.11 42.05
C ARG A 176 36.31 -30.44 41.50
N SER A 177 35.87 -29.34 42.12
CA SER A 177 34.68 -28.60 41.70
C SER A 177 34.82 -27.94 40.33
N MET A 178 36.04 -27.63 39.87
CA MET A 178 36.28 -26.93 38.59
C MET A 178 35.81 -27.77 37.38
N LEU A 179 36.01 -29.10 37.43
CA LEU A 179 35.54 -30.01 36.38
C LEU A 179 34.01 -30.06 36.28
N GLY A 180 33.31 -29.79 37.39
CA GLY A 180 31.86 -29.68 37.40
C GLY A 180 31.34 -28.54 36.52
N ASP A 181 32.12 -27.48 36.36
CA ASP A 181 31.72 -26.29 35.57
C ASP A 181 32.04 -26.41 34.07
N CYS A 182 32.88 -27.36 33.66
CA CYS A 182 33.21 -27.60 32.24
C CYS A 182 32.01 -28.00 31.39
N ALA A 183 31.05 -28.70 31.98
CA ALA A 183 29.83 -29.19 31.34
C ALA A 183 28.56 -28.62 31.98
N ASN A 184 28.69 -27.63 32.87
CA ASN A 184 27.57 -26.98 33.53
C ASN A 184 26.94 -25.95 32.60
N PRO A 185 25.68 -26.13 32.16
CA PRO A 185 25.08 -25.24 31.17
C PRO A 185 24.89 -23.79 31.63
N LYS A 186 24.99 -23.55 32.95
CA LYS A 186 24.95 -22.20 33.52
C LYS A 186 26.26 -21.44 33.38
N ASN A 187 27.39 -22.14 33.33
CA ASN A 187 28.70 -21.50 33.48
C ASN A 187 29.66 -21.80 32.33
N TYR A 188 29.60 -23.01 31.73
CA TYR A 188 30.55 -23.54 30.72
C TYR A 188 31.93 -22.91 30.83
N ALA A 189 32.76 -23.44 31.74
CA ALA A 189 34.05 -22.84 32.04
C ALA A 189 35.21 -23.78 31.71
N LEU A 190 36.30 -23.23 31.19
CA LEU A 190 37.58 -23.93 31.19
C LEU A 190 38.18 -23.90 32.59
N CYS A 191 38.87 -24.96 32.98
CA CYS A 191 39.59 -25.02 34.25
C CYS A 191 40.88 -24.21 34.18
N PHE A 192 40.94 -23.13 34.96
CA PHE A 192 42.15 -22.33 35.18
C PHE A 192 42.97 -22.96 36.31
N ILE A 193 43.89 -23.84 35.93
CA ILE A 193 44.75 -24.59 36.86
C ILE A 193 46.04 -23.85 37.26
N ASP A 194 46.30 -22.71 36.62
CA ASP A 194 47.39 -21.79 36.92
C ASP A 194 46.97 -20.34 36.59
N SER A 195 46.80 -19.51 37.61
CA SER A 195 46.46 -18.09 37.47
C SER A 195 47.52 -17.28 36.70
N ALA A 196 48.76 -17.76 36.61
CA ALA A 196 49.81 -17.12 35.82
C ALA A 196 49.77 -17.49 34.33
N LEU A 197 48.83 -18.36 33.92
CA LEU A 197 48.64 -18.83 32.54
C LEU A 197 49.93 -19.41 31.91
N ARG A 198 50.78 -20.08 32.70
CA ARG A 198 51.96 -20.79 32.20
C ARG A 198 51.66 -22.23 31.83
N ARG A 199 50.54 -22.76 32.29
CA ARG A 199 50.02 -24.10 31.99
C ARG A 199 48.78 -24.01 31.10
N PRO A 200 48.49 -25.06 30.30
CA PRO A 200 47.30 -25.09 29.46
C PRO A 200 46.01 -25.04 30.27
N LEU A 201 44.98 -24.45 29.69
CA LEU A 201 43.62 -24.51 30.21
C LEU A 201 43.06 -25.90 29.95
N ILE A 202 42.24 -26.40 30.88
CA ILE A 202 41.75 -27.78 30.82
C ILE A 202 40.24 -27.80 30.64
N TRP A 203 39.75 -28.65 29.73
CA TRP A 203 38.37 -29.08 29.67
C TRP A 203 38.31 -30.60 29.81
N ALA A 204 37.42 -31.12 30.64
CA ALA A 204 37.22 -32.57 30.72
C ALA A 204 35.77 -32.94 30.97
N ASN A 205 35.30 -33.96 30.27
CA ASN A 205 33.97 -34.54 30.49
C ASN A 205 33.93 -36.02 30.04
N SER A 206 32.83 -36.72 30.31
CA SER A 206 32.62 -38.11 29.92
C SER A 206 31.29 -38.32 29.19
N TYR A 207 31.33 -39.00 28.05
CA TYR A 207 30.18 -39.38 27.23
C TYR A 207 30.34 -40.82 26.71
N GLU A 208 29.26 -41.60 26.59
CA GLU A 208 29.28 -43.00 26.08
C GLU A 208 30.47 -43.87 26.53
N ASN A 209 30.76 -43.93 27.85
CA ASN A 209 31.89 -44.71 28.38
C ASN A 209 33.28 -44.29 27.86
N ARG A 210 33.42 -43.05 27.40
CA ARG A 210 34.68 -42.37 27.08
C ARG A 210 34.92 -41.22 28.05
N VAL A 211 36.18 -40.96 28.36
CA VAL A 211 36.62 -39.79 29.13
C VAL A 211 37.48 -38.92 28.23
N TYR A 212 37.08 -37.67 28.06
CA TYR A 212 37.77 -36.68 27.23
C TYR A 212 38.51 -35.71 28.13
N LEU A 213 39.78 -35.48 27.84
CA LEU A 213 40.60 -34.45 28.46
C LEU A 213 41.26 -33.62 27.37
N ILE A 214 40.95 -32.33 27.33
CA ILE A 214 41.37 -31.40 26.29
C ILE A 214 42.15 -30.26 26.94
N PHE A 215 43.27 -29.92 26.32
CA PHE A 215 44.19 -28.88 26.73
C PHE A 215 44.20 -27.77 25.68
N PHE A 216 44.10 -26.54 26.15
CA PHE A 216 44.19 -25.35 25.31
C PHE A 216 45.37 -24.48 25.75
N ASP A 217 46.18 -24.05 24.79
CA ASP A 217 47.21 -23.03 25.02
C ASP A 217 46.54 -21.71 25.48
N PRO A 218 46.99 -21.07 26.58
CA PRO A 218 46.44 -19.79 27.02
C PRO A 218 46.48 -18.67 25.96
N ALA A 219 47.33 -18.77 24.93
CA ALA A 219 47.35 -17.84 23.80
C ALA A 219 45.99 -17.75 23.08
N ILE A 220 45.19 -18.83 23.09
CA ILE A 220 43.87 -18.88 22.44
C ILE A 220 42.88 -17.88 23.04
N LEU A 221 43.08 -17.46 24.30
CA LEU A 221 42.21 -16.53 25.02
C LEU A 221 42.15 -15.13 24.37
N LYS A 222 43.19 -14.76 23.60
CA LYS A 222 43.28 -13.48 22.89
C LYS A 222 42.88 -13.58 21.42
N SER A 223 42.46 -14.76 20.96
CA SER A 223 42.14 -15.00 19.56
C SER A 223 40.68 -14.66 19.23
N ASP A 224 40.46 -14.08 18.05
CA ASP A 224 39.11 -13.83 17.52
C ASP A 224 38.51 -15.06 16.83
N MET A 225 39.15 -16.24 16.95
CA MET A 225 38.85 -17.43 16.15
C MET A 225 37.44 -17.97 16.38
N GLY A 226 36.95 -17.95 17.63
CA GLY A 226 35.57 -18.35 17.95
C GLY A 226 34.54 -17.43 17.29
N ILE A 227 34.77 -16.12 17.31
CA ILE A 227 33.91 -15.13 16.67
C ILE A 227 33.90 -15.34 15.14
N LYS A 228 35.09 -15.56 14.55
CA LYS A 228 35.25 -15.84 13.12
C LYS A 228 34.48 -17.09 12.70
N ARG A 229 34.60 -18.21 13.43
CA ARG A 229 33.87 -19.46 13.13
C ARG A 229 32.36 -19.27 13.15
N LEU A 230 31.85 -18.59 14.18
CA LEU A 230 30.41 -18.34 14.33
C LEU A 230 29.88 -17.46 13.20
N LEU A 231 30.62 -16.42 12.81
CA LEU A 231 30.27 -15.56 11.67
C LEU A 231 30.40 -16.28 10.32
N GLU A 232 31.38 -17.16 10.16
CA GLU A 232 31.54 -17.99 8.95
C GLU A 232 30.33 -18.91 8.77
N ASN A 233 29.96 -19.65 9.82
CA ASN A 233 28.77 -20.50 9.83
C ASN A 233 27.48 -19.69 9.59
N PHE A 234 27.38 -18.49 10.18
CA PHE A 234 26.25 -17.59 9.94
C PHE A 234 26.23 -17.01 8.52
N SER A 235 27.38 -16.78 7.90
CA SER A 235 27.44 -16.27 6.52
C SER A 235 27.08 -17.32 5.46
N HIS A 236 27.07 -18.60 5.84
CA HIS A 236 26.79 -19.70 4.93
C HIS A 236 25.35 -19.60 4.39
N ASN A 237 25.18 -19.75 3.07
CA ASN A 237 23.89 -19.66 2.33
C ASN A 237 23.13 -18.32 2.39
N ARG A 238 23.76 -17.22 2.84
CA ARG A 238 23.12 -15.89 2.86
C ARG A 238 23.63 -14.98 1.73
N PRO A 239 22.78 -14.14 1.11
CA PRO A 239 23.22 -13.20 0.07
C PRO A 239 24.06 -12.05 0.66
N GLN A 240 23.82 -11.67 1.92
CA GLN A 240 24.61 -10.64 2.62
C GLN A 240 26.03 -11.13 2.90
N GLN A 241 26.97 -10.20 2.86
CA GLN A 241 28.34 -10.42 3.31
C GLN A 241 28.49 -9.92 4.75
N PHE A 242 29.09 -10.75 5.60
CA PHE A 242 29.37 -10.41 7.00
C PHE A 242 30.88 -10.34 7.22
N GLY A 243 31.30 -9.65 8.27
CA GLY A 243 32.69 -9.67 8.68
C GLY A 243 32.95 -8.89 9.96
N LEU A 244 34.23 -8.82 10.31
CA LEU A 244 34.76 -8.10 11.46
C LEU A 244 35.66 -6.98 10.97
N PHE A 245 35.62 -5.84 11.64
CA PHE A 245 36.64 -4.82 11.47
C PHE A 245 37.04 -4.19 12.81
N ARG A 246 38.28 -3.73 12.88
CA ARG A 246 38.80 -2.94 14.01
C ARG A 246 38.89 -1.46 13.59
N PRO A 247 38.23 -0.53 14.30
CA PRO A 247 38.23 0.90 13.94
C PRO A 247 39.63 1.50 13.83
N ASP A 248 40.54 1.09 14.71
CA ASP A 248 41.91 1.64 14.82
C ASP A 248 42.95 0.94 13.92
N ALA A 249 42.58 -0.15 13.25
CA ALA A 249 43.51 -0.93 12.43
C ALA A 249 43.45 -0.57 10.93
N ASP A 250 44.49 -0.95 10.19
CA ASP A 250 44.51 -0.93 8.72
C ASP A 250 43.73 -2.13 8.15
N ILE A 251 44.00 -2.52 6.89
CA ILE A 251 43.35 -3.65 6.21
C ILE A 251 43.53 -4.97 7.00
N SER A 252 44.60 -5.11 7.78
CA SER A 252 44.84 -6.26 8.65
C SER A 252 43.78 -6.45 9.73
N GLY A 253 43.05 -5.40 10.09
CA GLY A 253 41.94 -5.47 11.02
C GLY A 253 40.60 -5.85 10.38
N LEU A 254 40.54 -5.98 9.05
CA LEU A 254 39.32 -6.36 8.31
C LEU A 254 39.35 -7.85 8.00
N TRP A 255 38.29 -8.56 8.40
CA TRP A 255 38.11 -9.97 8.11
C TRP A 255 36.68 -10.24 7.61
N SER A 256 36.54 -11.08 6.59
CA SER A 256 35.24 -11.54 6.10
C SER A 256 35.37 -13.00 5.64
N PRO A 257 34.34 -13.85 5.81
CA PRO A 257 34.34 -15.22 5.28
C PRO A 257 34.44 -15.28 3.77
N ARG A 258 33.93 -14.26 3.07
CA ARG A 258 33.99 -14.16 1.60
C ARG A 258 35.00 -13.09 1.20
N PRO A 259 35.78 -13.30 0.13
CA PRO A 259 36.73 -12.31 -0.35
C PRO A 259 36.02 -11.00 -0.71
N VAL A 260 36.54 -9.88 -0.20
CA VAL A 260 36.02 -8.53 -0.47
C VAL A 260 36.72 -7.98 -1.71
N SER A 261 35.97 -7.54 -2.72
CA SER A 261 36.52 -7.03 -3.98
C SER A 261 37.38 -5.77 -3.82
N ASN A 262 37.04 -4.86 -2.88
CA ASN A 262 37.82 -3.64 -2.59
C ASN A 262 37.90 -3.36 -1.08
N PRO A 263 38.84 -4.00 -0.35
CA PRO A 263 38.90 -3.94 1.11
C PRO A 263 39.29 -2.56 1.66
N LYS A 264 40.11 -1.78 0.93
CA LYS A 264 40.48 -0.42 1.34
C LYS A 264 39.27 0.51 1.38
N HIS A 265 38.49 0.50 0.28
CA HIS A 265 37.32 1.35 0.17
C HIS A 265 36.24 0.96 1.20
N LEU A 266 36.01 -0.34 1.38
CA LEU A 266 35.08 -0.85 2.39
C LEU A 266 35.48 -0.39 3.80
N LEU A 267 36.76 -0.54 4.17
CA LEU A 267 37.24 -0.14 5.50
C LEU A 267 37.05 1.36 5.76
N THR A 268 37.30 2.23 4.78
CA THR A 268 37.06 3.67 4.92
C THR A 268 35.60 3.97 5.19
N GLN A 269 34.67 3.32 4.49
CA GLN A 269 33.23 3.49 4.69
C GLN A 269 32.77 2.96 6.06
N LEU A 270 33.32 1.84 6.51
CA LEU A 270 33.05 1.27 7.85
C LEU A 270 33.54 2.18 8.98
N LYS A 271 34.71 2.83 8.81
CA LYS A 271 35.22 3.80 9.79
C LYS A 271 34.37 5.08 9.86
N GLN A 272 33.91 5.59 8.72
CA GLN A 272 32.98 6.72 8.69
C GLN A 272 31.65 6.40 9.38
N LEU A 273 31.19 5.17 9.22
CA LEU A 273 30.01 4.64 9.90
C LEU A 273 30.15 4.60 11.42
N ASP A 274 31.27 4.06 11.92
CA ASP A 274 31.52 3.94 13.36
C ASP A 274 31.64 5.30 14.06
N GLN A 275 32.12 6.32 13.35
CA GLN A 275 32.21 7.71 13.85
C GLN A 275 30.88 8.47 13.76
N GLY A 276 29.93 7.98 12.95
CA GLY A 276 28.62 8.59 12.76
C GLY A 276 27.61 8.16 13.82
N SER A 277 26.55 8.96 14.00
CA SER A 277 25.40 8.59 14.84
C SER A 277 24.45 7.57 14.19
N SER A 278 24.72 7.16 12.93
CA SER A 278 23.91 6.23 12.17
C SER A 278 24.60 4.86 12.11
N SER A 279 23.87 3.80 12.47
CA SER A 279 24.34 2.41 12.36
C SER A 279 24.32 1.85 10.93
N ALA A 280 23.84 2.62 9.95
CA ALA A 280 23.79 2.24 8.55
C ALA A 280 24.17 3.41 7.61
N LEU A 281 24.92 3.09 6.55
CA LEU A 281 25.37 4.00 5.51
C LEU A 281 24.99 3.42 4.16
N ALA A 282 24.19 4.19 3.43
CA ALA A 282 23.86 3.90 2.05
C ALA A 282 24.98 4.45 1.15
N SER A 283 25.83 3.58 0.58
CA SER A 283 26.75 3.94 -0.49
C SER A 283 26.05 3.89 -1.86
N GLU A 284 26.76 4.18 -2.95
CA GLU A 284 26.18 4.21 -4.31
C GLU A 284 25.71 2.83 -4.78
N SER A 285 26.44 1.76 -4.45
CA SER A 285 26.16 0.38 -4.87
C SER A 285 25.93 -0.59 -3.69
N LEU A 286 26.24 -0.18 -2.47
CA LEU A 286 26.22 -1.04 -1.30
C LEU A 286 25.41 -0.40 -0.16
N LEU A 287 24.62 -1.22 0.53
CA LEU A 287 24.13 -0.88 1.87
C LEU A 287 25.08 -1.50 2.89
N LEU A 288 25.54 -0.67 3.83
CA LEU A 288 26.44 -1.06 4.91
C LEU A 288 25.77 -0.80 6.23
N ALA A 289 25.92 -1.73 7.17
CA ALA A 289 25.62 -1.48 8.58
C ALA A 289 26.70 -2.09 9.48
N THR A 290 26.87 -1.47 10.64
CA THR A 290 27.84 -1.88 11.66
C THR A 290 27.17 -2.04 13.01
N ALA A 291 27.72 -2.94 13.81
CA ALA A 291 27.27 -3.20 15.16
C ALA A 291 28.46 -3.36 16.11
N PHE A 292 28.30 -2.82 17.32
CA PHE A 292 29.31 -2.88 18.37
C PHE A 292 29.37 -4.28 18.98
N LEU A 293 30.56 -4.89 19.03
CA LEU A 293 30.78 -6.21 19.64
C LEU A 293 31.64 -6.09 20.91
N THR A 294 32.83 -5.53 20.79
CA THR A 294 33.75 -5.22 21.90
C THR A 294 34.37 -3.84 21.67
N PRO A 295 35.09 -3.25 22.64
CA PRO A 295 35.77 -1.97 22.43
C PRO A 295 36.63 -1.94 21.15
N GLU A 296 37.32 -3.04 20.85
CA GLU A 296 38.24 -3.17 19.72
C GLU A 296 37.61 -3.70 18.42
N LEU A 297 36.48 -4.42 18.50
CA LEU A 297 35.86 -5.11 17.35
C LEU A 297 34.44 -4.64 17.04
N ARG A 298 34.14 -4.59 15.75
CA ARG A 298 32.80 -4.36 15.19
C ARG A 298 32.43 -5.48 14.24
N VAL A 299 31.15 -5.85 14.21
CA VAL A 299 30.57 -6.70 13.17
C VAL A 299 30.01 -5.80 12.08
N PHE A 300 30.24 -6.14 10.82
CA PHE A 300 29.63 -5.45 9.69
C PHE A 300 28.82 -6.39 8.82
N SER A 301 27.83 -5.83 8.14
CA SER A 301 27.05 -6.49 7.09
C SER A 301 26.97 -5.59 5.87
N SER A 302 27.12 -6.19 4.69
CA SER A 302 26.98 -5.55 3.39
C SER A 302 26.02 -6.31 2.47
N ILE A 303 25.19 -5.57 1.74
CA ILE A 303 24.40 -6.12 0.63
C ILE A 303 24.47 -5.18 -0.58
N GLU A 304 24.54 -5.75 -1.77
CA GLU A 304 24.48 -4.98 -3.01
C GLU A 304 23.06 -4.44 -3.22
N LYS A 305 22.97 -3.18 -3.64
CA LYS A 305 21.69 -2.57 -3.98
C LYS A 305 21.18 -3.17 -5.28
N HIS A 306 19.88 -3.47 -5.34
CA HIS A 306 19.22 -3.91 -6.57
C HIS A 306 19.27 -2.87 -7.69
N TYR A 307 19.33 -1.58 -7.33
CA TYR A 307 19.35 -0.46 -8.26
C TYR A 307 20.43 0.55 -7.89
N SER A 308 21.20 0.98 -8.88
CA SER A 308 22.18 2.05 -8.72
C SER A 308 21.51 3.42 -8.48
N ALA A 309 22.26 4.38 -7.92
CA ALA A 309 21.79 5.77 -7.77
C ALA A 309 21.36 6.39 -9.12
N ARG A 310 22.02 6.01 -10.21
CA ARG A 310 21.72 6.48 -11.56
C ARG A 310 20.41 5.89 -12.08
N GLU A 311 20.20 4.58 -11.92
CA GLU A 311 18.96 3.90 -12.32
C GLU A 311 17.73 4.41 -11.58
N ARG A 312 17.87 4.77 -10.30
CA ARG A 312 16.80 5.40 -9.50
C ARG A 312 16.33 6.73 -10.06
N VAL A 313 17.15 7.43 -10.86
CA VAL A 313 16.75 8.65 -11.56
C VAL A 313 16.31 8.33 -12.99
N ILE A 314 17.03 7.45 -13.68
CA ILE A 314 16.76 7.11 -15.09
C ILE A 314 15.40 6.42 -15.23
N TYR A 315 15.06 5.42 -14.42
CA TYR A 315 13.80 4.69 -14.60
C TYR A 315 12.56 5.55 -14.36
N PRO A 316 12.46 6.37 -13.28
CA PRO A 316 11.35 7.31 -13.14
C PRO A 316 11.31 8.35 -14.27
N LEU A 317 12.47 8.87 -14.71
CA LEU A 317 12.56 9.82 -15.81
C LEU A 317 12.13 9.18 -17.14
N ALA A 318 12.49 7.92 -17.37
CA ALA A 318 12.10 7.14 -18.54
C ALA A 318 10.59 6.85 -18.52
N ALA A 319 10.02 6.53 -17.35
CA ALA A 319 8.57 6.34 -17.20
C ALA A 319 7.80 7.64 -17.48
N ALA A 320 8.26 8.77 -16.90
CA ALA A 320 7.69 10.08 -17.17
C ALA A 320 7.87 10.50 -18.65
N GLY A 321 9.03 10.19 -19.25
CA GLY A 321 9.33 10.44 -20.66
C GLY A 321 8.48 9.58 -21.60
N LEU A 322 8.26 8.31 -21.27
CA LEU A 322 7.38 7.40 -22.03
C LEU A 322 5.94 7.91 -22.00
N PHE A 323 5.46 8.37 -20.84
CA PHE A 323 4.17 9.03 -20.72
C PHE A 323 4.09 10.33 -21.55
N ALA A 324 5.11 11.19 -21.47
CA ALA A 324 5.16 12.41 -22.29
C ALA A 324 5.18 12.10 -23.79
N GLY A 325 5.88 11.04 -24.20
CA GLY A 325 5.87 10.51 -25.57
C GLY A 325 4.49 9.99 -26.00
N PHE A 326 3.80 9.27 -25.12
CA PHE A 326 2.41 8.85 -25.36
C PHE A 326 1.45 10.05 -25.50
N MET A 327 1.72 11.16 -24.82
CA MET A 327 0.96 12.41 -24.91
C MET A 327 1.37 13.31 -26.09
N LEU A 328 2.39 12.93 -26.87
CA LEU A 328 2.86 13.71 -28.02
C LEU A 328 1.77 13.93 -29.09
N PRO A 329 0.94 12.93 -29.47
CA PRO A 329 -0.17 13.15 -30.40
C PRO A 329 -1.19 14.17 -29.87
N PHE A 330 -1.44 14.18 -28.56
CA PHE A 330 -2.30 15.18 -27.91
C PHE A 330 -1.69 16.59 -27.95
N LEU A 331 -0.38 16.72 -27.71
CA LEU A 331 0.33 18.01 -27.82
C LEU A 331 0.33 18.55 -29.25
N ILE A 332 0.54 17.68 -30.24
CA ILE A 332 0.47 18.05 -31.67
C ILE A 332 -0.95 18.47 -32.05
N TYR A 333 -1.95 17.68 -31.64
CA TYR A 333 -3.36 17.96 -31.90
C TYR A 333 -3.81 19.28 -31.26
N SER A 334 -3.46 19.50 -29.99
CA SER A 334 -3.78 20.73 -29.29
C SER A 334 -3.08 21.95 -29.88
N TRP A 335 -1.81 21.82 -30.27
CA TRP A 335 -1.06 22.89 -30.94
C TRP A 335 -1.73 23.29 -32.25
N ARG A 336 -2.13 22.30 -33.06
CA ARG A 336 -2.84 22.55 -34.33
C ARG A 336 -4.13 23.34 -34.14
N ILE A 337 -4.89 23.06 -33.07
CA ILE A 337 -6.15 23.74 -32.80
C ILE A 337 -5.95 25.13 -32.19
N THR A 338 -5.10 25.24 -31.16
CA THR A 338 -4.99 26.48 -30.36
C THR A 338 -4.06 27.52 -30.96
N ILE A 339 -3.01 27.11 -31.68
CA ILE A 339 -2.00 28.02 -32.23
C ILE A 339 -2.13 28.10 -33.75
N ALA A 340 -2.32 26.97 -34.44
CA ALA A 340 -2.42 26.96 -35.90
C ALA A 340 -3.83 27.21 -36.44
N ASP A 341 -4.84 27.43 -35.57
CA ASP A 341 -6.27 27.62 -35.91
C ASP A 341 -6.82 26.59 -36.93
N GLN A 342 -6.27 25.38 -36.93
CA GLN A 342 -6.76 24.31 -37.81
C GLN A 342 -8.01 23.66 -37.21
N PRO A 343 -9.04 23.37 -38.02
CA PRO A 343 -10.24 22.69 -37.54
C PRO A 343 -9.89 21.31 -36.97
N GLY A 344 -10.28 21.07 -35.72
CA GLY A 344 -9.98 19.81 -35.03
C GLY A 344 -10.74 18.63 -35.63
N SER A 345 -10.00 17.61 -36.08
CA SER A 345 -10.55 16.43 -36.77
C SER A 345 -11.12 15.34 -35.87
N LEU A 346 -10.87 15.35 -34.55
CA LEU A 346 -11.44 14.34 -33.65
C LEU A 346 -12.90 14.67 -33.33
N SER A 347 -13.77 13.67 -33.40
CA SER A 347 -15.15 13.77 -32.88
C SER A 347 -15.18 13.99 -31.36
N ILE A 348 -16.31 14.42 -30.83
CA ILE A 348 -16.43 14.82 -29.41
C ILE A 348 -16.28 13.62 -28.45
N ARG A 349 -16.77 12.43 -28.85
CA ARG A 349 -16.71 11.19 -28.05
C ARG A 349 -15.29 10.80 -27.60
N PRO A 350 -14.30 10.62 -28.49
CA PRO A 350 -12.93 10.28 -28.09
C PRO A 350 -12.24 11.38 -27.28
N ARG A 351 -12.59 12.66 -27.46
CA ARG A 351 -12.06 13.76 -26.63
C ARG A 351 -12.51 13.62 -25.17
N ILE A 352 -13.78 13.32 -24.94
CA ILE A 352 -14.31 13.12 -23.58
C ILE A 352 -13.79 11.83 -22.97
N ALA A 353 -13.75 10.73 -23.73
CA ALA A 353 -13.15 9.48 -23.25
C ALA A 353 -11.68 9.66 -22.83
N PHE A 354 -10.92 10.46 -23.58
CA PHE A 354 -9.54 10.79 -23.24
C PHE A 354 -9.42 11.62 -21.96
N ILE A 355 -10.18 12.71 -21.82
CA ILE A 355 -10.20 13.54 -20.60
C ILE A 355 -10.60 12.68 -19.39
N PHE A 356 -11.53 11.77 -19.58
CA PHE A 356 -12.03 10.91 -18.53
C PHE A 356 -11.03 9.85 -18.09
N PHE A 357 -10.43 9.13 -19.04
CA PHE A 357 -9.34 8.20 -18.76
C PHE A 357 -8.22 8.91 -18.03
N PHE A 358 -7.87 10.12 -18.45
CA PHE A 358 -6.86 10.94 -17.82
C PHE A 358 -7.21 11.34 -16.39
N ALA A 359 -8.44 11.83 -16.17
CA ALA A 359 -8.93 12.25 -14.86
C ALA A 359 -9.01 11.09 -13.86
N CYS A 360 -9.21 9.85 -14.32
CA CYS A 360 -9.35 8.68 -13.46
C CYS A 360 -8.02 7.92 -13.28
N ALA A 361 -7.29 7.64 -14.36
CA ALA A 361 -6.15 6.70 -14.34
C ALA A 361 -5.00 7.18 -13.45
N ILE A 362 -4.67 8.48 -13.48
CA ILE A 362 -3.56 9.04 -12.70
C ILE A 362 -3.85 9.00 -11.19
N PRO A 363 -5.02 9.47 -10.70
CA PRO A 363 -5.40 9.30 -9.28
C PRO A 363 -5.46 7.84 -8.83
N PHE A 364 -5.98 6.92 -9.65
CA PHE A 364 -6.02 5.50 -9.30
C PHE A 364 -4.62 4.88 -9.16
N MET A 365 -3.72 5.21 -10.10
CA MET A 365 -2.33 4.77 -10.01
C MET A 365 -1.67 5.33 -8.75
N ALA A 366 -1.84 6.62 -8.46
CA ALA A 366 -1.31 7.23 -7.23
C ALA A 366 -1.88 6.56 -5.97
N LEU A 367 -3.20 6.35 -5.92
CA LEU A 367 -3.88 5.67 -4.81
C LEU A 367 -3.34 4.27 -4.58
N SER A 368 -3.04 3.51 -5.65
CA SER A 368 -2.48 2.15 -5.54
C SER A 368 -1.10 2.13 -4.87
N ILE A 369 -0.26 3.14 -5.15
CA ILE A 369 1.09 3.26 -4.59
C ILE A 369 1.01 3.72 -3.13
N PHE A 370 0.19 4.73 -2.84
CA PHE A 370 -0.04 5.18 -1.46
C PHE A 370 -0.69 4.08 -0.60
N ALA A 371 -1.59 3.28 -1.17
CA ALA A 371 -2.17 2.14 -0.49
C ALA A 371 -1.10 1.11 -0.13
N ARG A 372 -0.22 0.75 -1.09
CA ARG A 372 0.90 -0.16 -0.83
C ARG A 372 1.83 0.37 0.26
N GLU A 373 2.18 1.65 0.22
CA GLU A 373 2.99 2.30 1.24
C GLU A 373 2.32 2.25 2.62
N HIS A 374 1.03 2.60 2.68
CA HIS A 374 0.27 2.56 3.92
C HIS A 374 0.23 1.16 4.52
N TYR A 375 0.03 0.13 3.70
CA TYR A 375 0.03 -1.26 4.16
C TYR A 375 1.39 -1.70 4.68
N ALA A 376 2.48 -1.36 3.98
CA ALA A 376 3.83 -1.67 4.44
C ALA A 376 4.15 -1.00 5.79
N GLN A 377 3.86 0.29 5.91
CA GLN A 377 4.06 1.04 7.17
C GLN A 377 3.20 0.48 8.30
N LYS A 378 1.94 0.14 8.01
CA LYS A 378 1.02 -0.41 8.99
C LYS A 378 1.44 -1.81 9.44
N TYR A 379 1.91 -2.65 8.52
CA TYR A 379 2.48 -3.96 8.86
C TYR A 379 3.63 -3.81 9.84
N ASP A 380 4.56 -2.89 9.55
CA ASP A 380 5.74 -2.66 10.38
C ASP A 380 5.41 -2.10 11.76
N ALA A 381 4.53 -1.12 11.81
CA ALA A 381 4.06 -0.56 13.07
C ALA A 381 3.35 -1.62 13.91
N SER A 382 2.50 -2.43 13.28
CA SER A 382 1.76 -3.51 13.96
C SER A 382 2.69 -4.61 14.44
N LEU A 383 3.71 -4.98 13.65
CA LEU A 383 4.71 -5.98 14.01
C LEU A 383 5.54 -5.54 15.22
N LYS A 384 6.04 -4.29 15.21
CA LYS A 384 6.79 -3.70 16.34
C LYS A 384 5.95 -3.61 17.61
N GLU A 385 4.71 -3.15 17.51
CA GLU A 385 3.83 -3.07 18.67
C GLU A 385 3.47 -4.46 19.21
N THR A 386 3.25 -5.44 18.32
CA THR A 386 2.99 -6.84 18.71
C THR A 386 4.22 -7.44 19.41
N HIS A 387 5.43 -7.20 18.89
CA HIS A 387 6.67 -7.63 19.51
C HIS A 387 6.82 -7.05 20.93
N ARG A 388 6.63 -5.74 21.09
CA ARG A 388 6.69 -5.06 22.40
C ARG A 388 5.66 -5.62 23.38
N ARG A 389 4.41 -5.85 22.94
CA ARG A 389 3.36 -6.43 23.78
C ARG A 389 3.65 -7.88 24.16
N ALA A 390 4.18 -8.68 23.23
CA ALA A 390 4.59 -10.05 23.49
C ALA A 390 5.72 -10.08 24.53
N GLN A 391 6.69 -9.16 24.44
CA GLN A 391 7.78 -9.02 25.41
C GLN A 391 7.28 -8.71 26.81
N VAL A 392 6.41 -7.71 26.94
CA VAL A 392 5.80 -7.37 28.23
C VAL A 392 5.00 -8.56 28.78
N LEU A 393 4.25 -9.27 27.94
CA LEU A 393 3.49 -10.44 28.38
C LEU A 393 4.39 -11.55 28.92
N LEU A 394 5.47 -11.90 28.21
CA LEU A 394 6.41 -12.92 28.66
C LEU A 394 7.17 -12.51 29.92
N GLN A 395 7.58 -11.24 30.04
CA GLN A 395 8.24 -10.72 31.23
C GLN A 395 7.31 -10.76 32.46
N ASN A 396 6.07 -10.30 32.30
CA ASN A 396 5.05 -10.37 33.34
C ASN A 396 4.78 -11.83 33.75
N TYR A 397 4.84 -12.77 32.81
CA TYR A 397 4.66 -14.20 33.12
C TYR A 397 5.81 -14.78 33.96
N ASP A 398 7.06 -14.39 33.68
CA ASP A 398 8.22 -14.74 34.50
C ASP A 398 8.12 -14.13 35.90
N GLU A 399 7.74 -12.85 36.02
CA GLU A 399 7.58 -12.15 37.30
C GLU A 399 6.42 -12.71 38.15
N ARG A 400 5.36 -13.22 37.50
CA ARG A 400 4.15 -13.71 38.20
C ARG A 400 4.42 -14.87 39.17
N ILE A 401 5.53 -15.60 39.05
CA ILE A 401 5.90 -16.62 40.06
C ILE A 401 6.18 -15.99 41.44
N GLN A 402 6.58 -14.72 41.51
CA GLN A 402 6.76 -14.02 42.78
C GLN A 402 5.44 -13.93 43.58
N SER A 403 4.31 -13.79 42.89
CA SER A 403 3.00 -13.84 43.55
C SER A 403 2.76 -15.20 44.22
N LEU A 404 3.20 -16.29 43.59
CA LEU A 404 3.14 -17.62 44.20
C LEU A 404 4.07 -17.70 45.42
N TRP A 405 5.26 -17.10 45.39
CA TRP A 405 6.14 -17.02 46.56
C TRP A 405 5.49 -16.26 47.72
N SER A 406 4.83 -15.12 47.44
CA SER A 406 4.09 -14.37 48.46
C SER A 406 2.89 -15.15 49.02
N ILE A 407 2.17 -15.90 48.19
CA ILE A 407 1.08 -16.77 48.63
C ILE A 407 1.62 -17.89 49.52
N LEU A 408 2.73 -18.54 49.13
CA LEU A 408 3.38 -19.56 49.95
C LEU A 408 3.84 -19.00 51.28
N GLU A 409 4.49 -17.83 51.29
CA GLU A 409 4.92 -17.14 52.51
C GLU A 409 3.74 -16.87 53.44
N TYR A 410 2.69 -16.22 52.93
CA TYR A 410 1.51 -15.88 53.72
C TYR A 410 0.80 -17.13 54.25
N SER A 411 0.54 -18.13 53.39
CA SER A 411 -0.15 -19.36 53.78
C SER A 411 0.64 -20.15 54.82
N THR A 412 1.97 -20.16 54.71
CA THR A 412 2.82 -20.85 55.69
C THR A 412 2.81 -20.12 57.03
N LYS A 413 2.94 -18.79 57.04
CA LYS A 413 2.91 -17.98 58.27
C LYS A 413 1.57 -18.05 58.98
N ASP A 414 0.47 -17.94 58.22
CA ASP A 414 -0.89 -18.00 58.74
C ASP A 414 -1.12 -19.37 59.41
N TYR A 415 -0.74 -20.45 58.72
CA TYR A 415 -0.81 -21.80 59.29
C TYR A 415 0.07 -21.97 60.54
N LEU A 416 1.32 -21.49 60.53
CA LEU A 416 2.19 -21.57 61.71
C LEU A 416 1.64 -20.77 62.90
N ALA A 417 0.99 -19.63 62.65
CA ALA A 417 0.34 -18.80 63.65
C ALA A 417 -0.96 -19.43 64.21
N GLU A 418 -1.67 -20.24 63.43
CA GLU A 418 -2.79 -21.06 63.92
C GLU A 418 -2.28 -22.27 64.71
N TRP A 419 -1.31 -23.00 64.14
CA TRP A 419 -0.71 -24.18 64.74
C TRP A 419 -0.13 -23.92 66.13
N ILE A 420 0.56 -22.79 66.32
CA ILE A 420 1.14 -22.43 67.63
C ILE A 420 0.06 -22.13 68.69
N LYS A 421 -1.12 -21.62 68.31
CA LYS A 421 -2.23 -21.36 69.25
C LYS A 421 -2.85 -22.66 69.77
N GLU A 422 -2.77 -23.73 68.98
CA GLU A 422 -3.26 -25.06 69.35
C GLU A 422 -2.24 -25.87 70.16
N MET A 423 -1.03 -25.34 70.38
CA MET A 423 0.02 -25.99 71.16
C MET A 423 -0.02 -25.58 72.65
N PRO A 424 -0.44 -26.47 73.56
CA PRO A 424 -0.51 -26.16 74.99
C PRO A 424 0.82 -26.30 75.75
N GLY A 425 1.93 -26.65 75.09
CA GLY A 425 3.22 -26.93 75.74
C GLY A 425 4.46 -26.64 74.88
N ARG A 426 5.65 -26.69 75.49
CA ARG A 426 6.96 -26.42 74.85
C ARG A 426 7.61 -27.67 74.20
N GLU A 427 6.84 -28.72 73.95
CA GLU A 427 7.31 -29.98 73.34
C GLU A 427 6.48 -30.32 72.09
N ILE A 428 7.15 -30.89 71.09
CA ILE A 428 6.53 -31.34 69.84
C ILE A 428 6.11 -32.80 70.01
N ASP A 429 4.83 -33.12 69.78
CA ASP A 429 4.31 -34.48 69.74
C ASP A 429 4.11 -34.98 68.30
N GLU A 430 4.01 -36.31 68.15
CA GLU A 430 4.01 -36.95 66.83
C GLU A 430 2.75 -36.57 66.03
N GLU A 431 1.62 -36.37 66.72
CA GLU A 431 0.37 -35.94 66.11
C GLU A 431 0.48 -34.53 65.51
N SER A 432 1.07 -33.58 66.24
CA SER A 432 1.27 -32.22 65.73
C SER A 432 2.32 -32.16 64.62
N ASN A 433 3.40 -32.96 64.71
CA ASN A 433 4.38 -33.05 63.63
C ASN A 433 3.75 -33.60 62.34
N GLN A 434 2.85 -34.58 62.43
CA GLN A 434 2.12 -35.09 61.26
C GLN A 434 1.16 -34.07 60.64
N LYS A 435 0.50 -33.23 61.46
CA LYS A 435 -0.34 -32.12 60.97
C LYS A 435 0.49 -31.12 60.16
N VAL A 436 1.65 -30.71 60.70
CA VAL A 436 2.61 -29.84 59.99
C VAL A 436 3.09 -30.52 58.71
N ALA A 437 3.53 -31.78 58.77
CA ALA A 437 4.01 -32.50 57.60
C ALA A 437 2.96 -32.60 56.47
N ARG A 438 1.67 -32.70 56.80
CA ARG A 438 0.59 -32.71 55.81
C ARG A 438 0.50 -31.37 55.08
N VAL A 439 0.46 -30.27 55.81
CA VAL A 439 0.37 -28.92 55.23
C VAL A 439 1.64 -28.55 54.47
N CYS A 440 2.80 -28.91 55.00
CA CYS A 440 4.09 -28.77 54.32
C CYS A 440 4.12 -29.48 52.95
N ARG A 441 3.50 -30.67 52.83
CA ARG A 441 3.36 -31.37 51.53
C ARG A 441 2.43 -30.63 50.58
N GLU A 442 1.31 -30.11 51.06
CA GLU A 442 0.36 -29.31 50.26
C GLU A 442 1.01 -28.01 49.74
N LEU A 443 1.87 -27.40 50.56
CA LEU A 443 2.65 -26.21 50.21
C LEU A 443 3.93 -26.51 49.40
N LEU A 444 4.13 -27.77 48.97
CA LEU A 444 5.27 -28.21 48.13
C LEU A 444 6.66 -28.00 48.77
N THR A 445 6.75 -27.98 50.10
CA THR A 445 8.06 -27.92 50.78
C THR A 445 8.83 -29.23 50.56
N GLU A 446 10.13 -29.12 50.33
CA GLU A 446 11.03 -30.26 50.20
C GLU A 446 11.38 -30.82 51.57
N ASN A 447 11.65 -29.93 52.53
CA ASN A 447 11.95 -30.29 53.92
C ASN A 447 11.41 -29.22 54.87
N PHE A 448 11.12 -29.64 56.10
CA PHE A 448 10.83 -28.73 57.20
C PHE A 448 11.51 -29.21 58.49
N TYR A 449 11.80 -28.26 59.36
CA TYR A 449 12.31 -28.50 60.70
C TYR A 449 11.58 -27.59 61.68
N ILE A 450 10.97 -28.19 62.70
CA ILE A 450 10.47 -27.45 63.87
C ILE A 450 11.33 -27.81 65.06
N ILE A 451 11.93 -26.80 65.68
CA ILE A 451 12.88 -26.96 66.78
C ILE A 451 12.33 -26.23 68.00
N ALA A 452 12.19 -26.95 69.10
CA ALA A 452 11.78 -26.38 70.37
C ALA A 452 12.99 -25.80 71.13
N SER A 453 12.81 -24.68 71.82
CA SER A 453 13.88 -23.99 72.55
C SER A 453 14.39 -24.80 73.76
N SER A 454 13.49 -25.53 74.43
CA SER A 454 13.78 -26.27 75.68
C SER A 454 13.88 -27.78 75.53
N SER A 455 13.53 -28.36 74.37
CA SER A 455 13.49 -29.81 74.16
C SER A 455 14.61 -30.29 73.22
N PRO A 456 15.20 -31.48 73.40
CA PRO A 456 16.11 -32.11 72.43
C PRO A 456 15.40 -32.67 71.20
N LEU A 457 14.07 -32.58 71.13
CA LEU A 457 13.26 -33.10 70.03
C LEU A 457 13.12 -32.08 68.90
N ALA A 458 13.27 -32.54 67.66
CA ALA A 458 12.94 -31.76 66.47
C ALA A 458 11.94 -32.53 65.59
N GLY A 459 10.96 -31.81 65.05
CA GLY A 459 10.02 -32.34 64.08
C GLY A 459 10.56 -32.24 62.66
N SER A 460 10.50 -33.33 61.89
CA SER A 460 10.85 -33.37 60.48
C SER A 460 9.86 -34.24 59.69
N TYR A 461 10.03 -34.34 58.36
CA TYR A 461 9.26 -35.27 57.52
C TYR A 461 9.44 -36.74 57.91
N ASN A 462 10.54 -37.08 58.60
CA ASN A 462 10.85 -38.44 59.04
C ASN A 462 10.25 -38.78 60.43
N GLY A 463 9.47 -37.86 61.02
CA GLY A 463 8.89 -37.99 62.37
C GLY A 463 9.62 -37.09 63.38
N ILE A 464 9.47 -37.42 64.67
CA ILE A 464 10.25 -36.76 65.73
C ILE A 464 11.66 -37.36 65.83
N GLU A 465 12.67 -36.51 65.71
CA GLU A 465 14.07 -36.88 65.86
C GLU A 465 14.61 -36.44 67.23
N HIS A 466 15.27 -37.36 67.93
CA HIS A 466 15.95 -37.05 69.20
C HIS A 466 17.38 -36.57 68.93
N LEU A 467 17.62 -35.28 69.12
CA LEU A 467 18.89 -34.63 68.79
C LEU A 467 19.70 -34.43 70.08
N SER A 468 20.72 -35.26 70.31
CA SER A 468 21.63 -35.13 71.45
C SER A 468 22.51 -33.88 71.34
N GLU A 469 22.73 -33.18 72.45
CA GLU A 469 23.60 -31.99 72.50
C GLU A 469 25.11 -32.31 72.40
N SER A 470 25.50 -33.59 72.49
CA SER A 470 26.90 -34.05 72.39
C SER A 470 27.14 -34.84 71.11
N LEU A 471 27.90 -34.27 70.17
CA LEU A 471 28.42 -34.95 68.98
C LEU A 471 29.37 -36.11 69.34
N GLU A 472 30.02 -36.07 70.52
CA GLU A 472 30.97 -37.11 70.99
C GLU A 472 30.27 -38.46 71.29
N GLN A 473 29.01 -38.44 71.77
CA GLN A 473 28.23 -39.67 71.93
C GLN A 473 27.84 -40.29 70.58
N GLN A 474 27.77 -39.47 69.52
CA GLN A 474 27.35 -39.91 68.21
C GLN A 474 28.51 -40.38 67.33
N GLU A 475 29.69 -39.77 67.44
CA GLU A 475 30.94 -40.35 66.90
C GLU A 475 31.20 -41.73 67.53
N ARG A 476 31.02 -41.88 68.85
CA ARG A 476 31.06 -43.20 69.52
C ARG A 476 29.95 -44.15 69.04
N SER A 477 28.74 -43.66 68.77
CA SER A 477 27.66 -44.50 68.21
C SER A 477 27.84 -44.86 66.73
N ASN A 478 28.55 -44.02 65.97
CA ASN A 478 28.96 -44.30 64.58
C ASN A 478 30.14 -45.28 64.53
N GLU A 479 30.95 -45.34 65.60
CA GLU A 479 31.98 -46.36 65.81
C GLU A 479 31.39 -47.71 66.27
N GLU A 480 30.29 -47.72 67.03
CA GLU A 480 29.53 -48.93 67.37
C GLU A 480 28.62 -49.38 66.21
N ARG A 481 29.27 -49.95 65.19
CA ARG A 481 28.64 -50.59 64.03
C ARG A 481 27.76 -51.78 64.43
N LYS A 482 26.44 -51.68 64.20
CA LYS A 482 25.58 -52.87 64.02
C LYS A 482 24.87 -52.81 62.66
N LEU A 483 25.06 -53.88 61.89
CA LEU A 483 24.25 -54.21 60.72
C LEU A 483 22.88 -54.69 61.22
N ASP A 484 21.79 -54.33 60.52
CA ASP A 484 20.51 -54.99 60.74
C ASP A 484 20.53 -56.45 60.20
N GLU A 485 19.55 -57.26 60.60
CA GLU A 485 19.41 -58.67 60.19
C GLU A 485 19.26 -58.89 58.67
N SER A 486 19.15 -57.81 57.88
CA SER A 486 19.06 -57.83 56.42
C SER A 486 20.34 -57.39 55.70
N GLY A 487 21.41 -57.07 56.44
CA GLY A 487 22.71 -56.70 55.88
C GLY A 487 22.74 -55.32 55.20
N LYS A 488 21.77 -54.45 55.46
CA LYS A 488 21.80 -53.06 54.97
C LYS A 488 22.45 -52.13 55.98
N SER A 489 23.39 -51.32 55.47
CA SER A 489 23.92 -50.17 56.19
C SER A 489 22.80 -49.14 56.38
N THR A 490 22.31 -48.96 57.61
CA THR A 490 21.49 -47.80 57.97
C THR A 490 22.40 -46.57 57.98
N TYR A 491 22.61 -45.97 56.82
CA TYR A 491 23.05 -44.58 56.76
C TYR A 491 21.98 -43.74 57.46
N LYS A 492 22.29 -43.17 58.64
CA LYS A 492 21.59 -41.95 59.07
C LYS A 492 21.84 -40.90 57.99
N SER A 493 20.79 -40.52 57.28
CA SER A 493 20.86 -39.79 56.01
C SER A 493 21.48 -38.41 56.19
N LYS A 494 21.90 -37.80 55.08
CA LYS A 494 22.31 -36.39 54.95
C LYS A 494 21.27 -35.42 55.56
N GLU A 495 20.02 -35.84 55.72
CA GLU A 495 18.94 -35.06 56.34
C GLU A 495 19.08 -34.99 57.87
N THR A 496 19.52 -36.07 58.53
CA THR A 496 19.81 -36.08 59.98
C THR A 496 20.88 -35.05 60.35
N GLN A 497 21.88 -34.87 59.48
CA GLN A 497 22.95 -33.88 59.67
C GLN A 497 22.40 -32.45 59.53
N ASN A 498 21.54 -32.19 58.55
CA ASN A 498 20.89 -30.88 58.37
C ASN A 498 19.93 -30.56 59.52
N ALA A 499 19.19 -31.54 60.04
CA ALA A 499 18.33 -31.41 61.21
C ALA A 499 19.14 -31.01 62.46
N GLN A 500 20.30 -31.63 62.66
CA GLN A 500 21.22 -31.28 63.75
C GLN A 500 21.78 -29.88 63.62
N ILE A 501 22.23 -29.52 62.41
CA ILE A 501 22.72 -28.16 62.12
C ILE A 501 21.61 -27.14 62.40
N ALA A 502 20.39 -27.37 61.90
CA ALA A 502 19.24 -26.52 62.18
C ALA A 502 18.96 -26.39 63.69
N ASN A 503 19.00 -27.51 64.43
CA ASN A 503 18.76 -27.54 65.87
C ASN A 503 19.80 -26.75 66.68
N ILE A 504 21.09 -26.91 66.37
CA ILE A 504 22.17 -26.16 67.01
C ILE A 504 21.98 -24.66 66.80
N ILE A 505 21.71 -24.25 65.55
CA ILE A 505 21.50 -22.84 65.20
C ILE A 505 20.26 -22.29 65.88
N GLY A 506 19.12 -22.97 65.72
CA GLY A 506 17.84 -22.51 66.22
C GLY A 506 17.85 -22.32 67.72
N LYS A 507 18.38 -23.28 68.48
CA LYS A 507 18.51 -23.17 69.93
C LYS A 507 19.44 -22.04 70.36
N ARG A 508 20.52 -21.79 69.63
CA ARG A 508 21.45 -20.70 69.95
C ARG A 508 20.80 -19.34 69.73
N ILE A 509 20.18 -19.13 68.55
CA ILE A 509 19.50 -17.88 68.21
C ILE A 509 18.31 -17.63 69.15
N MET A 510 17.46 -18.64 69.40
CA MET A 510 16.36 -18.52 70.36
C MET A 510 16.87 -18.23 71.78
N GLY A 511 18.00 -18.81 72.18
CA GLY A 511 18.64 -18.54 73.47
C GLY A 511 19.11 -17.09 73.61
N GLU A 512 19.72 -16.53 72.57
CA GLU A 512 20.13 -15.12 72.52
C GLU A 512 18.94 -14.16 72.50
N LEU A 513 17.92 -14.44 71.68
CA LEU A 513 16.68 -13.65 71.61
C LEU A 513 15.90 -13.70 72.94
N ASN A 514 15.92 -14.83 73.65
CA ASN A 514 15.30 -14.98 74.96
C ASN A 514 16.18 -14.47 76.13
N GLY A 515 17.36 -13.91 75.85
CA GLY A 515 18.27 -13.36 76.88
C GLY A 515 18.91 -14.40 77.80
N VAL A 516 18.98 -15.67 77.38
CA VAL A 516 19.54 -16.77 78.17
C VAL A 516 21.07 -16.82 78.01
N LYS A 517 21.81 -16.44 79.05
CA LYS A 517 23.28 -16.58 79.07
C LYS A 517 23.69 -18.05 79.15
N ARG A 518 24.18 -18.61 78.04
CA ARG A 518 24.76 -19.96 77.99
C ARG A 518 26.24 -19.97 78.42
N ASN A 519 26.70 -21.15 78.84
CA ASN A 519 28.09 -21.40 79.25
C ASN A 519 29.08 -21.07 78.11
N SER A 520 30.10 -20.24 78.38
CA SER A 520 30.99 -19.67 77.34
C SER A 520 31.79 -20.73 76.58
N LYS A 521 32.12 -21.84 77.25
CA LYS A 521 32.95 -22.92 76.69
C LYS A 521 32.23 -23.79 75.65
N GLU A 522 30.91 -23.94 75.78
CA GLU A 522 30.08 -24.65 74.82
C GLU A 522 29.75 -23.78 73.61
N ALA A 523 29.60 -22.46 73.83
CA ALA A 523 29.39 -21.47 72.79
C ALA A 523 30.57 -21.41 71.78
N GLU A 524 31.81 -21.24 72.28
CA GLU A 524 33.02 -21.20 71.44
C GLU A 524 33.23 -22.50 70.65
N ARG A 525 32.91 -23.66 71.26
CA ARG A 525 33.06 -24.96 70.60
C ARG A 525 32.03 -25.16 69.49
N LEU A 526 30.80 -24.70 69.69
CA LEU A 526 29.76 -24.70 68.66
C LEU A 526 30.11 -23.74 67.52
N GLU A 527 30.65 -22.56 67.81
CA GLU A 527 31.12 -21.60 66.79
C GLU A 527 32.19 -22.22 65.89
N LEU A 528 33.25 -22.82 66.46
CA LEU A 528 34.31 -23.48 65.68
C LEU A 528 33.79 -24.63 64.79
N LEU A 529 32.87 -25.45 65.32
CA LEU A 529 32.21 -26.52 64.56
C LEU A 529 31.37 -25.95 63.41
N PHE A 530 30.68 -24.85 63.67
CA PHE A 530 29.79 -24.20 62.72
C PHE A 530 30.57 -23.57 61.56
N GLU A 531 31.65 -22.86 61.85
CA GLU A 531 32.56 -22.27 60.85
C GLU A 531 33.24 -23.37 60.00
N SER A 532 33.58 -24.51 60.61
CA SER A 532 34.14 -25.66 59.88
C SER A 532 33.16 -26.27 58.88
N ILE A 533 31.87 -26.39 59.25
CA ILE A 533 30.84 -27.00 58.40
C ILE A 533 30.35 -26.04 57.32
N MET A 534 30.10 -24.78 57.68
CA MET A 534 29.49 -23.78 56.79
C MET A 534 30.51 -22.98 55.99
N GLN A 535 31.80 -23.05 56.35
CA GLN A 535 32.89 -22.27 55.75
C GLN A 535 32.62 -20.76 55.74
N ARG A 536 31.86 -20.27 56.73
CA ARG A 536 31.47 -18.86 56.93
C ARG A 536 31.57 -18.56 58.42
N SER A 537 31.90 -17.33 58.78
CA SER A 537 31.97 -16.95 60.19
C SER A 537 30.57 -16.98 60.83
N PHE A 538 30.53 -17.18 62.14
CA PHE A 538 29.26 -17.20 62.86
C PHE A 538 28.50 -15.86 62.75
N ASP A 539 29.23 -14.74 62.72
CA ASP A 539 28.66 -13.40 62.53
C ASP A 539 28.00 -13.24 61.15
N GLU A 540 28.65 -13.72 60.09
CA GLU A 540 28.08 -13.70 58.72
C GLU A 540 26.81 -14.54 58.62
N LEU A 541 26.78 -15.68 59.32
CA LEU A 541 25.63 -16.56 59.35
C LEU A 541 24.48 -15.92 60.13
N THR A 542 24.75 -15.40 61.33
CA THR A 542 23.75 -14.69 62.15
C THR A 542 23.16 -13.50 61.39
N HIS A 543 24.00 -12.70 60.74
CA HIS A 543 23.54 -11.60 59.89
C HIS A 543 22.72 -12.11 58.68
N SER A 544 23.14 -13.20 58.05
CA SER A 544 22.38 -13.86 56.98
C SER A 544 21.04 -14.42 57.46
N PHE A 545 20.98 -14.91 58.71
CA PHE A 545 19.77 -15.40 59.36
C PHE A 545 18.80 -14.27 59.63
N ILE A 546 19.27 -13.19 60.25
CA ILE A 546 18.45 -12.00 60.53
C ILE A 546 17.87 -11.43 59.23
N LYS A 547 18.65 -11.40 58.16
CA LYS A 547 18.19 -10.95 56.83
C LYS A 547 17.16 -11.90 56.20
N ALA A 548 17.19 -13.19 56.56
CA ALA A 548 16.26 -14.21 56.09
C ALA A 548 15.00 -14.34 56.97
N MET A 549 14.99 -13.75 58.16
CA MET A 549 13.86 -13.81 59.09
C MET A 549 12.62 -13.11 58.52
N GLY A 550 11.46 -13.71 58.74
CA GLY A 550 10.17 -13.06 58.50
C GLY A 550 9.84 -12.87 57.02
N GLY A 551 10.47 -13.61 56.11
CA GLY A 551 10.13 -13.61 54.68
C GLY A 551 10.71 -14.80 53.93
N LEU A 552 10.15 -15.09 52.75
CA LEU A 552 10.69 -16.13 51.88
C LEU A 552 12.02 -15.64 51.27
N SER A 553 13.14 -16.30 51.55
CA SER A 553 14.46 -15.86 51.07
C SER A 553 15.35 -17.01 50.61
N PRO A 554 16.30 -16.77 49.68
CA PRO A 554 17.31 -17.77 49.33
C PRO A 554 18.26 -18.01 50.50
N TRP A 555 18.12 -19.15 51.17
CA TRP A 555 18.92 -19.55 52.33
C TRP A 555 19.12 -21.08 52.34
N GLY A 556 20.28 -21.56 52.77
CA GLY A 556 20.56 -22.99 52.82
C GLY A 556 21.89 -23.36 53.46
N PHE A 557 22.13 -24.66 53.60
CA PHE A 557 23.34 -25.22 54.21
C PHE A 557 24.47 -25.35 53.17
N GLY A 558 25.66 -24.81 53.45
CA GLY A 558 26.81 -24.85 52.55
C GLY A 558 26.67 -23.98 51.29
N ALA A 559 27.08 -24.50 50.12
CA ALA A 559 27.08 -23.75 48.85
C ALA A 559 25.72 -23.71 48.13
N THR A 560 24.74 -24.50 48.59
CA THR A 560 23.40 -24.58 47.97
C THR A 560 22.41 -23.69 48.70
N LEU A 561 21.92 -22.65 48.02
CA LEU A 561 20.87 -21.76 48.52
C LEU A 561 19.51 -22.25 48.00
N ASN A 562 18.62 -22.65 48.90
CA ASN A 562 17.24 -23.01 48.59
C ASN A 562 16.30 -21.87 48.99
N LEU A 563 15.07 -21.88 48.47
CA LEU A 563 14.08 -20.94 48.92
C LEU A 563 13.58 -21.39 50.29
N SER A 564 13.77 -20.60 51.33
CA SER A 564 13.48 -20.99 52.70
C SER A 564 12.68 -19.91 53.43
N LEU A 565 11.81 -20.33 54.34
CA LEU A 565 11.11 -19.47 55.28
C LEU A 565 11.58 -19.85 56.67
N LEU A 566 12.03 -18.85 57.42
CA LEU A 566 12.41 -19.01 58.81
C LEU A 566 11.55 -18.09 59.67
N ASP A 567 10.90 -18.69 60.67
CA ASP A 567 10.02 -17.97 61.59
C ASP A 567 10.22 -18.45 63.03
N PHE A 568 9.93 -17.56 63.97
CA PHE A 568 10.06 -17.79 65.41
C PHE A 568 8.68 -17.66 66.05
N LEU A 569 8.27 -18.69 66.76
CA LEU A 569 6.92 -18.84 67.29
C LEU A 569 6.95 -18.84 68.82
N SER A 570 6.02 -18.12 69.44
CA SER A 570 5.79 -18.13 70.90
C SER A 570 4.43 -18.77 71.17
N ALA A 571 4.40 -19.80 72.02
CA ALA A 571 3.17 -20.45 72.45
C ALA A 571 2.53 -19.74 73.65
N SER A 572 3.28 -18.86 74.33
CA SER A 572 2.84 -18.17 75.54
C SER A 572 2.89 -16.65 75.40
N ALA A 573 2.10 -15.93 76.21
CA ALA A 573 2.04 -14.46 76.21
C ALA A 573 3.31 -13.79 76.80
N ASP A 574 4.28 -14.57 77.30
CA ASP A 574 5.48 -14.11 78.02
C ASP A 574 6.61 -13.56 77.10
N GLU A 575 6.31 -13.22 75.84
CA GLU A 575 7.27 -12.70 74.83
C GLU A 575 8.51 -13.59 74.56
N LYS A 576 8.59 -14.81 75.11
CA LYS A 576 9.69 -15.75 74.87
C LYS A 576 9.45 -16.60 73.64
N ILE A 577 10.45 -16.72 72.79
CA ILE A 577 10.41 -17.57 71.60
C ILE A 577 10.51 -19.04 72.04
N ASP A 578 9.46 -19.81 71.79
CA ASP A 578 9.33 -21.20 72.20
C ASP A 578 9.80 -22.16 71.09
N PHE A 579 9.54 -21.82 69.81
CA PHE A 579 9.90 -22.65 68.66
C PHE A 579 10.55 -21.86 67.53
N MET A 580 11.39 -22.54 66.76
CA MET A 580 11.85 -22.09 65.44
C MET A 580 11.28 -23.02 64.38
N ALA A 581 10.62 -22.44 63.38
CA ALA A 581 10.15 -23.15 62.18
C ALA A 581 11.04 -22.78 60.99
N LEU A 582 11.63 -23.79 60.37
CA LEU A 582 12.41 -23.66 59.13
C LEU A 582 11.77 -24.52 58.05
N MET A 583 11.21 -23.86 57.04
CA MET A 583 10.59 -24.49 55.87
C MET A 583 11.50 -24.28 54.66
N ILE A 584 11.78 -25.36 53.91
CA ILE A 584 12.70 -25.34 52.77
C ILE A 584 11.97 -25.85 51.53
N TRP A 585 11.93 -25.04 50.48
CA TRP A 585 11.38 -25.38 49.18
C TRP A 585 12.47 -25.69 48.17
N SER A 586 12.23 -26.75 47.39
CA SER A 586 13.02 -27.02 46.19
C SER A 586 12.62 -26.03 45.09
N GLY A 587 13.50 -25.11 44.74
CA GLY A 587 13.29 -24.19 43.62
C GLY A 587 12.81 -24.89 42.34
N PRO A 588 13.44 -26.01 41.91
CA PRO A 588 12.99 -26.77 40.73
C PRO A 588 11.56 -27.30 40.83
N ASN A 589 11.14 -27.84 41.98
CA ASN A 589 9.80 -28.42 42.15
C ASN A 589 8.72 -27.35 42.17
N VAL A 590 8.96 -26.23 42.85
CA VAL A 590 8.03 -25.09 42.90
C VAL A 590 7.85 -24.49 41.50
N GLN A 591 8.94 -24.26 40.76
CA GLN A 591 8.87 -23.77 39.38
C GLN A 591 8.13 -24.76 38.45
N ARG A 592 8.40 -26.06 38.59
CA ARG A 592 7.71 -27.10 37.81
C ARG A 592 6.20 -27.14 38.09
N ALA A 593 5.81 -27.06 39.36
CA ALA A 593 4.40 -27.06 39.76
C ALA A 593 3.68 -25.80 39.26
N TYR A 594 4.33 -24.63 39.34
CA TYR A 594 3.83 -23.38 38.78
C TYR A 594 3.56 -23.53 37.27
N LEU A 595 4.56 -23.98 36.50
CA LEU A 595 4.42 -24.13 35.04
C LEU A 595 3.29 -25.10 34.66
N LYS A 596 3.17 -26.24 35.35
CA LYS A 596 2.08 -27.19 35.09
C LYS A 596 0.70 -26.59 35.28
N LYS A 597 0.56 -25.63 36.20
CA LYS A 597 -0.73 -24.98 36.51
C LYS A 597 -1.03 -23.80 35.59
N THR A 598 -0.02 -23.03 35.19
CA THR A 598 -0.22 -21.72 34.55
C THR A 598 0.07 -21.67 33.05
N ILE A 599 0.76 -22.66 32.48
CA ILE A 599 1.16 -22.61 31.05
C ILE A 599 -0.04 -22.59 30.09
N ASP A 600 -1.11 -23.33 30.41
CA ASP A 600 -2.32 -23.34 29.58
C ASP A 600 -3.12 -22.04 29.73
N GLU A 601 -3.09 -21.42 30.92
CA GLU A 601 -3.70 -20.11 31.14
C GLU A 601 -2.98 -19.01 30.35
N VAL A 602 -1.64 -19.01 30.34
CA VAL A 602 -0.86 -17.99 29.62
C VAL A 602 -1.01 -18.15 28.10
N ASN A 603 -1.19 -19.38 27.62
CA ASN A 603 -1.49 -19.66 26.21
C ASN A 603 -2.88 -19.15 25.79
N ARG A 604 -3.79 -18.90 26.74
CA ARG A 604 -5.10 -18.24 26.52
C ARG A 604 -4.97 -16.72 26.67
N ASN A 605 -4.10 -16.10 25.88
CA ASN A 605 -3.91 -14.65 25.89
C ASN A 605 -4.61 -13.95 24.71
N PRO A 606 -4.99 -12.66 24.87
CA PRO A 606 -5.67 -11.90 23.82
C PRO A 606 -4.79 -11.64 22.58
N LEU A 607 -3.47 -11.71 22.70
CA LEU A 607 -2.56 -11.58 21.55
C LEU A 607 -2.59 -12.85 20.68
N GLY A 608 -3.01 -14.00 21.21
CA GLY A 608 -2.87 -15.29 20.55
C GLY A 608 -1.41 -15.75 20.42
N LEU A 609 -0.54 -15.28 21.31
CA LEU A 609 0.85 -15.71 21.43
C LEU A 609 0.89 -17.13 21.99
N LYS A 610 1.52 -18.08 21.29
CA LYS A 610 1.73 -19.42 21.85
C LYS A 610 3.02 -19.41 22.67
N VAL A 611 2.91 -19.64 23.97
CA VAL A 611 4.04 -19.68 24.90
C VAL A 611 4.47 -21.14 25.09
N ILE A 612 5.74 -21.40 24.80
CA ILE A 612 6.41 -22.68 25.02
C ILE A 612 7.54 -22.44 26.01
N VAL A 613 7.67 -23.33 26.98
CA VAL A 613 8.73 -23.26 27.99
C VAL A 613 9.56 -24.53 27.93
N SER A 614 10.88 -24.40 27.84
CA SER A 614 11.83 -25.53 27.89
C SER A 614 12.62 -25.45 29.18
N HIS A 615 12.87 -26.59 29.82
CA HIS A 615 13.86 -26.63 30.88
C HIS A 615 15.29 -26.57 30.29
N GLN A 616 16.25 -26.08 31.07
CA GLN A 616 17.61 -25.77 30.58
C GLN A 616 18.52 -27.00 30.43
N LEU A 617 18.28 -28.04 31.22
CA LEU A 617 19.18 -29.20 31.34
C LEU A 617 18.66 -30.45 30.61
N ASP A 618 17.37 -30.50 30.29
CA ASP A 618 16.70 -31.62 29.63
C ASP A 618 15.78 -31.08 28.52
N ASN A 619 15.40 -31.95 27.56
CA ASN A 619 14.50 -31.59 26.45
C ASN A 619 13.02 -31.65 26.87
N ASN A 620 12.71 -31.29 28.12
CA ASN A 620 11.33 -31.27 28.60
C ASN A 620 10.66 -29.93 28.26
N PHE A 621 9.62 -30.00 27.43
CA PHE A 621 8.83 -28.86 26.98
C PHE A 621 7.46 -28.78 27.67
N TYR A 622 7.00 -27.56 27.90
CA TYR A 622 5.68 -27.23 28.43
C TYR A 622 4.92 -26.36 27.42
N PRO A 623 3.64 -26.66 27.13
CA PRO A 623 2.81 -27.72 27.73
C PRO A 623 3.24 -29.15 27.33
N GLN A 624 3.12 -30.09 28.29
CA GLN A 624 3.58 -31.48 28.14
C GLN A 624 2.83 -32.19 27.00
N GLY A 625 3.55 -32.91 26.14
CA GLY A 625 2.98 -33.61 24.97
C GLY A 625 3.01 -32.82 23.65
N SER A 626 3.52 -31.59 23.66
CA SER A 626 3.76 -30.83 22.42
C SER A 626 4.95 -31.41 21.66
N GLN A 627 4.75 -31.90 20.44
CA GLN A 627 5.86 -32.15 19.52
C GLN A 627 6.46 -30.81 19.12
N VAL A 628 7.68 -30.52 19.61
CA VAL A 628 8.41 -29.29 19.30
C VAL A 628 9.35 -29.58 18.13
N PRO A 629 9.20 -28.91 16.97
CA PRO A 629 10.08 -29.10 15.81
C PRO A 629 11.55 -28.86 16.14
N ILE A 630 12.46 -29.57 15.47
CA ILE A 630 13.92 -29.50 15.69
C ILE A 630 14.44 -28.07 15.54
N GLU A 631 13.92 -27.31 14.57
CA GLU A 631 14.26 -25.90 14.33
C GLU A 631 14.00 -25.03 15.57
N LEU A 632 12.88 -25.30 16.24
CA LEU A 632 12.43 -24.63 17.44
C LEU A 632 13.27 -25.05 18.66
N GLN A 633 13.66 -26.32 18.75
CA GLN A 633 14.59 -26.81 19.77
C GLN A 633 15.96 -26.15 19.64
N ASN A 634 16.48 -26.02 18.41
CA ASN A 634 17.72 -25.32 18.13
C ASN A 634 17.60 -23.83 18.51
N TYR A 635 16.44 -23.23 18.29
CA TYR A 635 16.17 -21.86 18.73
C TYR A 635 16.21 -21.71 20.25
N PHE A 636 15.62 -22.65 21.00
CA PHE A 636 15.70 -22.65 22.47
C PHE A 636 17.13 -22.72 23.00
N ARG A 637 18.07 -23.36 22.28
CA ARG A 637 19.50 -23.41 22.66
C ARG A 637 20.21 -22.06 22.50
N ARG A 638 19.64 -21.15 21.70
CA ARG A 638 20.20 -19.83 21.36
C ARG A 638 19.74 -18.71 22.31
N LEU A 639 18.69 -18.94 23.10
CA LEU A 639 18.14 -17.93 24.00
C LEU A 639 19.14 -17.55 25.10
N THR A 640 19.18 -16.25 25.41
CA THR A 640 20.01 -15.65 26.46
C THR A 640 19.13 -15.11 27.59
N ASP A 641 19.75 -14.60 28.65
CA ASP A 641 19.04 -14.06 29.82
C ASP A 641 18.37 -12.71 29.55
N GLN A 642 18.61 -12.12 28.37
CA GLN A 642 17.93 -10.91 27.93
C GLN A 642 16.85 -11.25 26.89
N PRO A 643 15.69 -10.58 26.93
CA PRO A 643 14.71 -10.65 25.85
C PRO A 643 15.37 -10.33 24.52
N THR A 644 15.03 -11.10 23.50
CA THR A 644 15.40 -10.77 22.12
C THR A 644 14.81 -9.41 21.74
N GLU A 645 15.65 -8.36 21.68
CA GLU A 645 15.21 -6.98 21.42
C GLU A 645 14.74 -6.73 19.99
N GLU A 646 15.13 -7.60 19.04
CA GLU A 646 14.72 -7.48 17.66
C GLU A 646 13.84 -8.62 17.19
N ILE A 647 12.97 -8.28 16.24
CA ILE A 647 11.98 -9.17 15.65
C ILE A 647 12.67 -10.24 14.82
N GLU A 648 12.57 -11.48 15.25
CA GLU A 648 13.00 -12.65 14.48
C GLU A 648 11.79 -13.39 13.92
N ILE A 649 11.94 -13.88 12.69
CA ILE A 649 10.91 -14.62 11.99
C ILE A 649 11.46 -16.02 11.71
N LEU A 650 10.69 -17.04 12.09
CA LEU A 650 11.02 -18.44 11.90
C LEU A 650 9.89 -19.12 11.13
N GLN A 651 10.25 -19.92 10.14
CA GLN A 651 9.30 -20.65 9.31
C GLN A 651 9.11 -22.05 9.90
N LEU A 652 7.89 -22.40 10.27
CA LEU A 652 7.52 -23.70 10.86
C LEU A 652 6.37 -24.27 10.05
N ASP A 653 6.52 -25.49 9.53
CA ASP A 653 5.51 -26.19 8.73
C ASP A 653 4.92 -25.35 7.58
N GLY A 654 5.76 -24.50 6.96
CA GLY A 654 5.38 -23.61 5.86
C GLY A 654 4.73 -22.28 6.29
N GLN A 655 4.54 -22.03 7.59
CA GLN A 655 3.99 -20.79 8.14
C GLN A 655 5.06 -19.96 8.84
N GLU A 656 5.02 -18.64 8.69
CA GLU A 656 5.94 -17.73 9.37
C GLU A 656 5.44 -17.33 10.77
N TYR A 657 6.33 -17.40 11.75
CA TYR A 657 6.10 -17.02 13.12
C TYR A 657 7.10 -15.95 13.54
N MET A 658 6.62 -14.88 14.16
CA MET A 658 7.47 -14.01 14.97
C MET A 658 7.83 -14.76 16.25
N VAL A 659 9.12 -14.86 16.51
CA VAL A 659 9.67 -15.55 17.67
C VAL A 659 10.30 -14.54 18.61
N LEU A 660 10.05 -14.74 19.90
CA LEU A 660 10.61 -13.93 20.97
C LEU A 660 10.89 -14.86 22.16
N GLY A 661 12.06 -14.79 22.78
CA GLY A 661 12.30 -15.57 23.98
C GLY A 661 13.48 -15.10 24.81
N PHE A 662 13.59 -15.65 26.02
CA PHE A 662 14.68 -15.42 26.95
C PHE A 662 14.74 -16.52 28.01
N THR A 663 15.87 -16.61 28.71
CA THR A 663 16.00 -17.39 29.95
C THR A 663 15.32 -16.65 31.09
N GLY A 664 14.40 -17.32 31.80
CA GLY A 664 13.65 -16.69 32.89
C GLY A 664 14.56 -16.20 34.01
N LYS A 665 14.31 -14.99 34.52
CA LYS A 665 15.03 -14.42 35.66
C LYS A 665 14.53 -15.05 36.96
N HIS A 666 13.21 -15.23 37.08
CA HIS A 666 12.58 -15.87 38.24
C HIS A 666 12.35 -17.37 38.00
N LEU A 667 11.98 -17.75 36.78
CA LEU A 667 11.99 -19.14 36.30
C LEU A 667 13.40 -19.57 35.85
N SER A 668 14.37 -19.43 36.76
CA SER A 668 15.81 -19.57 36.49
C SER A 668 16.31 -20.93 35.99
N ARG A 669 15.44 -21.95 35.93
CA ARG A 669 15.72 -23.26 35.34
C ARG A 669 15.09 -23.45 33.97
N TYR A 670 14.34 -22.46 33.48
CA TYR A 670 13.55 -22.55 32.28
C TYR A 670 13.86 -21.42 31.30
N ARG A 671 13.63 -21.70 30.02
CA ARG A 671 13.67 -20.75 28.91
C ARG A 671 12.25 -20.58 28.39
N ILE A 672 11.84 -19.33 28.21
CA ILE A 672 10.49 -18.95 27.82
C ILE A 672 10.53 -18.45 26.39
N LEU A 673 9.63 -18.96 25.55
CA LEU A 673 9.51 -18.57 24.15
C LEU A 673 8.05 -18.25 23.83
N GLY A 674 7.82 -17.13 23.18
CA GLY A 674 6.57 -16.76 22.54
C GLY A 674 6.66 -16.93 21.03
N LEU A 675 5.65 -17.58 20.46
CA LEU A 675 5.47 -17.78 19.03
C LEU A 675 4.18 -17.05 18.60
N TYR A 676 4.33 -16.04 17.75
CA TYR A 676 3.21 -15.28 17.23
C TYR A 676 3.05 -15.55 15.72
N PRO A 677 1.93 -16.12 15.25
CA PRO A 677 1.73 -16.40 13.82
C PRO A 677 1.55 -15.11 13.02
N LEU A 678 2.43 -14.86 12.03
CA LEU A 678 2.39 -13.63 11.22
C LEU A 678 1.17 -13.53 10.32
N ASP A 679 0.60 -14.67 9.90
CA ASP A 679 -0.64 -14.73 9.12
C ASP A 679 -1.82 -13.99 9.80
N ARG A 680 -1.79 -13.81 11.13
CA ARG A 680 -2.79 -12.95 11.80
C ARG A 680 -2.67 -11.48 11.41
N LEU A 681 -1.44 -10.97 11.28
CA LEU A 681 -1.19 -9.60 10.81
C LEU A 681 -1.58 -9.47 9.34
N ASP A 682 -1.25 -10.47 8.52
CA ASP A 682 -1.62 -10.49 7.11
C ASP A 682 -3.13 -10.47 6.93
N ARG A 683 -3.89 -11.27 7.69
CA ARG A 683 -5.36 -11.25 7.66
C ARG A 683 -5.95 -9.92 8.07
N MET A 684 -5.40 -9.26 9.11
CA MET A 684 -5.85 -7.93 9.52
C MET A 684 -5.65 -6.88 8.43
N ILE A 685 -4.57 -6.98 7.65
CA ILE A 685 -4.27 -6.06 6.55
C ILE A 685 -5.04 -6.44 5.28
N ALA A 686 -5.23 -7.74 5.02
CA ALA A 686 -5.94 -8.26 3.86
C ALA A 686 -7.39 -7.79 3.79
N GLY A 687 -8.07 -7.67 4.94
CA GLY A 687 -9.41 -7.07 5.00
C GLY A 687 -9.41 -5.65 4.42
N GLN A 688 -8.49 -4.79 4.88
CA GLN A 688 -8.38 -3.41 4.40
C GLN A 688 -7.93 -3.32 2.94
N ARG A 689 -7.09 -4.26 2.48
CA ARG A 689 -6.72 -4.36 1.07
C ARG A 689 -7.94 -4.65 0.20
N THR A 690 -8.79 -5.56 0.66
CA THR A 690 -10.04 -5.90 -0.03
C THR A 690 -10.98 -4.70 -0.07
N ASP A 691 -11.14 -3.98 1.04
CA ASP A 691 -11.96 -2.76 1.10
C ASP A 691 -11.48 -1.69 0.11
N LEU A 692 -10.16 -1.46 0.03
CA LEU A 692 -9.60 -0.47 -0.88
C LEU A 692 -9.72 -0.90 -2.36
N VAL A 693 -9.58 -2.19 -2.66
CA VAL A 693 -9.83 -2.73 -4.01
C VAL A 693 -11.30 -2.60 -4.38
N LEU A 694 -12.22 -2.94 -3.47
CA LEU A 694 -13.66 -2.79 -3.69
C LEU A 694 -14.04 -1.32 -3.89
N PHE A 695 -13.49 -0.42 -3.07
CA PHE A 695 -13.67 1.03 -3.24
C PHE A 695 -13.12 1.52 -4.59
N SER A 696 -11.96 1.03 -5.02
CA SER A 696 -11.38 1.39 -6.30
C SER A 696 -12.24 0.91 -7.47
N LEU A 697 -12.75 -0.32 -7.39
CA LEU A 697 -13.67 -0.90 -8.36
C LEU A 697 -14.99 -0.13 -8.41
N PHE A 698 -15.55 0.22 -7.24
CA PHE A 698 -16.75 1.04 -7.14
C PHE A 698 -16.55 2.41 -7.81
N CYS A 699 -15.43 3.08 -7.55
CA CYS A 699 -15.11 4.35 -8.19
C CYS A 699 -14.94 4.21 -9.72
N LEU A 700 -14.37 3.10 -10.22
CA LEU A 700 -14.28 2.81 -11.66
C LEU A 700 -15.66 2.57 -12.30
N ILE A 701 -16.56 1.86 -11.61
CA ILE A 701 -17.93 1.62 -12.08
C ILE A 701 -18.72 2.92 -12.09
N LEU A 702 -18.65 3.71 -11.00
CA LEU A 702 -19.28 5.01 -10.89
C LEU A 702 -18.80 5.95 -12.00
N ALA A 703 -17.49 5.92 -12.27
CA ALA A 703 -16.83 6.63 -13.33
C ALA A 703 -17.40 6.27 -14.72
N ALA A 704 -17.43 4.97 -15.06
CA ALA A 704 -18.00 4.50 -16.32
C ALA A 704 -19.49 4.85 -16.45
N TRP A 705 -20.25 4.74 -15.36
CA TRP A 705 -21.67 5.09 -15.32
C TRP A 705 -21.90 6.59 -15.55
N LEU A 706 -21.10 7.46 -14.93
CA LEU A 706 -21.15 8.90 -15.14
C LEU A 706 -20.88 9.28 -16.61
N VAL A 707 -19.91 8.62 -17.26
CA VAL A 707 -19.64 8.82 -18.70
C VAL A 707 -20.85 8.44 -19.54
N GLN A 708 -21.49 7.32 -19.22
CA GLN A 708 -22.66 6.86 -19.96
C GLN A 708 -23.84 7.83 -19.79
N ILE A 709 -24.02 8.40 -18.60
CA ILE A 709 -25.00 9.47 -18.36
C ILE A 709 -24.66 10.72 -19.16
N LEU A 710 -23.43 11.23 -19.05
CA LEU A 710 -23.03 12.47 -19.70
C LEU A 710 -23.11 12.34 -21.24
N SER A 711 -22.76 11.18 -21.78
CA SER A 711 -22.91 10.91 -23.21
C SER A 711 -24.39 10.87 -23.64
N ARG A 712 -25.28 10.26 -22.85
CA ARG A 712 -26.70 10.16 -23.20
C ARG A 712 -27.45 11.46 -22.99
N SER A 713 -27.17 12.17 -21.90
CA SER A 713 -27.87 13.37 -21.47
C SER A 713 -27.43 14.63 -22.21
N PHE A 714 -26.23 14.64 -22.80
CA PHE A 714 -25.68 15.88 -23.38
C PHE A 714 -25.17 15.71 -24.82
N LEU A 715 -24.35 14.70 -25.09
CA LEU A 715 -23.70 14.57 -26.41
C LEU A 715 -24.65 14.14 -27.52
N ASN A 716 -25.56 13.20 -27.23
CA ASN A 716 -26.49 12.70 -28.23
C ASN A 716 -27.54 13.75 -28.63
N PRO A 717 -28.17 14.49 -27.70
CA PRO A 717 -29.06 15.61 -28.06
C PRO A 717 -28.35 16.68 -28.88
N LEU A 718 -27.14 17.06 -28.48
CA LEU A 718 -26.37 18.08 -29.20
C LEU A 718 -26.04 17.65 -30.64
N ASN A 719 -25.67 16.38 -30.86
CA ASN A 719 -25.41 15.86 -32.20
C ASN A 719 -26.69 15.87 -33.07
N SER A 720 -27.83 15.54 -32.49
CA SER A 720 -29.13 15.53 -33.21
C SER A 720 -29.54 16.94 -33.63
N LEU A 721 -29.34 17.94 -32.76
CA LEU A 721 -29.58 19.35 -33.09
C LEU A 721 -28.59 19.87 -34.15
N GLN A 722 -27.33 19.42 -34.11
CA GLN A 722 -26.37 19.75 -35.17
C GLN A 722 -26.80 19.19 -36.53
N GLU A 723 -27.27 17.94 -36.56
CA GLU A 723 -27.82 17.32 -37.78
C GLU A 723 -29.05 18.08 -38.30
N ALA A 724 -29.92 18.53 -37.40
CA ALA A 724 -31.07 19.37 -37.75
C ALA A 724 -30.67 20.70 -38.39
N ALA A 725 -29.68 21.39 -37.82
CA ALA A 725 -29.17 22.64 -38.37
C ALA A 725 -28.55 22.43 -39.77
N LEU A 726 -27.84 21.32 -39.97
CA LEU A 726 -27.29 20.94 -41.27
C LEU A 726 -28.39 20.57 -42.29
N ALA A 727 -29.52 20.02 -41.84
CA ALA A 727 -30.67 19.74 -42.71
C ALA A 727 -31.30 21.04 -43.24
N ILE A 728 -31.41 22.08 -42.40
CA ILE A 728 -31.87 23.41 -42.81
C ILE A 728 -30.94 24.01 -43.87
N GLU A 729 -29.62 23.96 -43.65
CA GLU A 729 -28.63 24.44 -44.62
C GLU A 729 -28.78 23.76 -46.00
N LYS A 730 -29.08 22.45 -45.99
CA LYS A 730 -29.29 21.65 -47.20
C LYS A 730 -30.70 21.75 -47.80
N ARG A 731 -31.59 22.57 -47.21
CA ARG A 731 -33.01 22.67 -47.58
C ARG A 731 -33.78 21.33 -47.54
N ASP A 732 -33.35 20.40 -46.69
CA ASP A 732 -34.06 19.16 -46.44
C ASP A 732 -35.09 19.36 -45.32
N PHE A 733 -36.17 20.06 -45.64
CA PHE A 733 -37.23 20.40 -44.68
C PHE A 733 -38.05 19.19 -44.21
N SER A 734 -37.78 17.99 -44.74
CA SER A 734 -38.43 16.74 -44.31
C SER A 734 -37.80 16.12 -43.06
N HIS A 735 -36.57 16.54 -42.72
CA HIS A 735 -35.87 16.08 -41.53
C HIS A 735 -36.61 16.49 -40.26
N ARG A 736 -36.69 15.57 -39.29
CA ARG A 736 -37.27 15.82 -37.97
C ARG A 736 -36.30 15.37 -36.89
N VAL A 737 -36.11 16.20 -35.88
CA VAL A 737 -35.18 15.94 -34.77
C VAL A 737 -35.75 14.84 -33.85
N GLY A 738 -37.07 14.85 -33.66
CA GLY A 738 -37.77 13.90 -32.79
C GLY A 738 -37.68 14.25 -31.31
N ASP A 739 -38.21 13.36 -30.46
CA ASP A 739 -38.29 13.57 -29.01
C ASP A 739 -36.91 13.38 -28.34
N LEU A 740 -36.24 14.48 -28.00
CA LEU A 740 -34.99 14.51 -27.23
C LEU A 740 -35.21 14.58 -25.72
N GLY A 741 -36.46 14.51 -25.23
CA GLY A 741 -36.81 14.59 -23.82
C GLY A 741 -37.66 15.82 -23.47
N LYS A 742 -37.77 16.11 -22.17
CA LYS A 742 -38.56 17.23 -21.62
C LYS A 742 -37.70 18.33 -20.99
N ASP A 743 -36.42 18.35 -21.33
CA ASP A 743 -35.46 19.35 -20.90
C ASP A 743 -35.33 20.45 -21.97
N GLU A 744 -34.35 21.34 -21.80
CA GLU A 744 -34.08 22.44 -22.73
C GLU A 744 -33.71 21.94 -24.15
N PHE A 745 -33.13 20.75 -24.27
CA PHE A 745 -32.84 20.15 -25.58
C PHE A 745 -34.11 19.65 -26.27
N GLY A 746 -35.03 19.05 -25.51
CA GLY A 746 -36.36 18.68 -26.01
C GLY A 746 -37.18 19.88 -26.47
N GLU A 747 -37.18 20.97 -25.69
CA GLU A 747 -37.85 22.22 -26.08
C GLU A 747 -37.24 22.81 -27.36
N THR A 748 -35.90 22.83 -27.43
CA THR A 748 -35.18 23.30 -28.63
C THR A 748 -35.50 22.43 -29.85
N ALA A 749 -35.55 21.11 -29.69
CA ALA A 749 -35.92 20.18 -30.77
C ALA A 749 -37.35 20.42 -31.28
N ALA A 750 -38.31 20.65 -30.37
CA ALA A 750 -39.68 20.97 -30.74
C ALA A 750 -39.77 22.28 -31.54
N ILE A 751 -39.01 23.31 -31.12
CA ILE A 751 -38.93 24.58 -31.87
C ILE A 751 -38.31 24.35 -33.25
N PHE A 752 -37.25 23.56 -33.37
CA PHE A 752 -36.66 23.22 -34.66
C PHE A 752 -37.66 22.50 -35.57
N ASP A 753 -38.37 21.50 -35.06
CA ASP A 753 -39.39 20.77 -35.83
C ASP A 753 -40.54 21.68 -36.26
N GLU A 754 -40.99 22.62 -35.42
CA GLU A 754 -42.02 23.61 -35.76
C GLU A 754 -41.55 24.54 -36.90
N VAL A 755 -40.30 25.03 -36.82
CA VAL A 755 -39.71 25.84 -37.89
C VAL A 755 -39.58 25.05 -39.19
N MET A 756 -39.18 23.78 -39.12
CA MET A 756 -39.05 22.90 -40.28
C MET A 756 -40.38 22.66 -40.98
N VAL A 757 -41.46 22.43 -40.21
CA VAL A 757 -42.83 22.32 -40.77
C VAL A 757 -43.22 23.63 -41.47
N GLY A 758 -42.97 24.78 -40.85
CA GLY A 758 -43.27 26.08 -41.48
C GLY A 758 -42.52 26.31 -42.79
N LEU A 759 -41.25 25.93 -42.87
CA LEU A 759 -40.45 26.01 -44.12
C LEU A 759 -40.94 25.01 -45.17
N GLU A 760 -41.33 23.80 -44.78
CA GLU A 760 -41.93 22.81 -45.69
C GLU A 760 -43.26 23.32 -46.27
N GLU A 761 -44.12 23.93 -45.45
CA GLU A 761 -45.39 24.53 -45.92
C GLU A 761 -45.16 25.68 -46.91
N LEU A 762 -44.14 26.52 -46.69
CA LEU A 762 -43.78 27.59 -47.62
C LEU A 762 -43.25 27.02 -48.95
N ALA A 763 -42.44 25.96 -48.91
CA ALA A 763 -41.98 25.27 -50.11
C ALA A 763 -43.14 24.67 -50.91
N VAL A 764 -44.15 24.10 -50.25
CA VAL A 764 -45.39 23.63 -50.91
C VAL A 764 -46.19 24.80 -51.50
N ALA A 765 -46.33 25.90 -50.75
CA ALA A 765 -47.04 27.09 -51.22
C ALA A 765 -46.39 27.68 -52.48
N LYS A 766 -45.05 27.63 -52.60
CA LYS A 766 -44.33 28.01 -53.82
C LYS A 766 -44.79 27.22 -55.04
N VAL A 767 -44.87 25.89 -54.91
CA VAL A 767 -45.33 25.01 -56.00
C VAL A 767 -46.77 25.36 -56.41
N VAL A 768 -47.63 25.65 -55.44
CA VAL A 768 -49.01 26.09 -55.71
C VAL A 768 -49.00 27.44 -56.44
N GLN A 769 -48.20 28.40 -56.00
CA GLN A 769 -48.07 29.71 -56.65
C GLN A 769 -47.61 29.59 -58.11
N GLU A 770 -46.58 28.79 -58.38
CA GLU A 770 -46.06 28.56 -59.74
C GLU A 770 -47.10 27.88 -60.65
N SER A 771 -47.97 27.02 -60.09
CA SER A 771 -49.09 26.42 -60.83
C SER A 771 -50.15 27.43 -61.27
N LEU A 772 -50.19 28.62 -60.64
CA LEU A 772 -51.07 29.72 -61.03
C LEU A 772 -50.53 30.53 -62.22
N PHE A 773 -49.34 30.25 -62.76
CA PHE A 773 -48.85 30.96 -63.93
C PHE A 773 -49.07 30.17 -65.23
N PRO A 774 -49.19 30.85 -66.39
CA PRO A 774 -49.29 30.17 -67.68
C PRO A 774 -48.02 29.37 -67.98
N GLN A 775 -48.19 28.09 -68.28
CA GLN A 775 -47.09 27.12 -68.47
C GLN A 775 -46.60 27.00 -69.92
N LYS A 776 -47.37 27.50 -70.89
CA LYS A 776 -47.07 27.38 -72.33
C LYS A 776 -47.29 28.72 -73.01
N ALA A 777 -46.47 29.03 -74.01
CA ALA A 777 -46.67 30.18 -74.88
C ALA A 777 -48.07 30.16 -75.51
N LEU A 778 -48.70 31.32 -75.62
CA LEU A 778 -50.00 31.50 -76.27
C LEU A 778 -49.78 31.88 -77.74
N HIS A 779 -50.53 31.24 -78.64
CA HIS A 779 -50.51 31.55 -80.07
C HIS A 779 -51.95 31.74 -80.57
N LYS A 780 -52.31 32.94 -81.01
CA LYS A 780 -53.66 33.24 -81.51
C LYS A 780 -53.69 34.45 -82.43
N GLY A 781 -54.18 34.23 -83.65
CA GLY A 781 -54.46 35.25 -84.68
C GLY A 781 -53.38 36.32 -84.82
N GLY A 782 -52.19 35.90 -85.29
CA GLY A 782 -51.01 36.76 -85.45
C GLY A 782 -50.23 37.00 -84.15
N PHE A 783 -50.88 36.98 -82.99
CA PHE A 783 -50.20 37.22 -81.71
C PHE A 783 -49.57 35.98 -81.10
N ARG A 784 -48.34 36.13 -80.60
CA ARG A 784 -47.63 35.14 -79.78
C ARG A 784 -47.25 35.79 -78.45
N VAL A 785 -47.53 35.14 -77.32
CA VAL A 785 -47.20 35.65 -75.98
C VAL A 785 -46.43 34.60 -75.20
N TYR A 786 -45.34 35.01 -74.55
CA TYR A 786 -44.60 34.18 -73.61
C TYR A 786 -44.14 35.04 -72.44
N GLY A 787 -44.13 34.46 -71.25
CA GLY A 787 -43.65 35.15 -70.06
C GLY A 787 -43.32 34.16 -68.95
N LYS A 788 -42.41 34.55 -68.07
CA LYS A 788 -41.95 33.74 -66.95
C LYS A 788 -41.34 34.65 -65.87
N SER A 789 -41.49 34.22 -64.62
CA SER A 789 -40.92 34.87 -63.44
C SER A 789 -39.73 34.07 -62.90
N LEU A 790 -38.72 34.77 -62.41
CA LEU A 790 -37.56 34.24 -61.70
C LEU A 790 -37.62 34.80 -60.27
N ALA A 791 -38.32 34.08 -59.39
CA ALA A 791 -38.56 34.48 -58.01
C ALA A 791 -37.34 34.27 -57.12
N MET A 792 -37.10 35.22 -56.20
CA MET A 792 -35.99 35.21 -55.24
C MET A 792 -36.37 34.67 -53.87
N ALA A 793 -37.61 34.92 -53.48
CA ALA A 793 -38.18 34.40 -52.25
C ALA A 793 -38.82 33.01 -52.47
N GLU A 794 -39.21 32.36 -51.38
CA GLU A 794 -40.06 31.17 -51.45
C GLU A 794 -41.45 31.51 -52.02
N LEU A 795 -41.95 32.73 -51.82
CA LEU A 795 -43.20 33.23 -52.39
C LEU A 795 -43.03 34.67 -52.89
N GLY A 796 -43.30 34.89 -54.18
CA GLY A 796 -43.15 36.19 -54.85
C GLY A 796 -44.42 37.06 -54.80
N GLY A 797 -44.26 38.36 -55.06
CA GLY A 797 -45.37 39.31 -55.21
C GLY A 797 -45.91 39.41 -56.64
N ASP A 798 -45.11 38.97 -57.62
CA ASP A 798 -45.38 39.11 -59.03
C ASP A 798 -46.56 38.27 -59.52
N TYR A 799 -47.37 38.90 -60.37
CA TYR A 799 -48.42 38.28 -61.16
C TYR A 799 -48.19 38.54 -62.63
N PHE A 800 -47.99 37.48 -63.41
CA PHE A 800 -48.11 37.57 -64.86
C PHE A 800 -49.13 36.55 -65.36
N ASP A 801 -49.81 36.90 -66.45
CA ASP A 801 -50.74 36.03 -67.11
C ASP A 801 -50.89 36.44 -68.57
N TYR A 802 -51.34 35.50 -69.38
CA TYR A 802 -51.73 35.77 -70.75
C TYR A 802 -52.69 34.68 -71.22
N PHE A 803 -53.80 35.09 -71.83
CA PHE A 803 -54.89 34.18 -72.17
C PHE A 803 -55.75 34.73 -73.31
N PRO A 804 -56.47 33.86 -74.05
CA PRO A 804 -57.49 34.31 -74.99
C PRO A 804 -58.68 34.90 -74.23
N VAL A 805 -59.05 36.15 -74.53
CA VAL A 805 -60.22 36.80 -73.91
C VAL A 805 -61.52 36.24 -74.50
N ASP A 806 -61.56 36.07 -75.82
CA ASP A 806 -62.63 35.40 -76.56
C ASP A 806 -62.06 34.79 -77.87
N ALA A 807 -62.89 34.48 -78.86
CA ALA A 807 -62.44 33.93 -80.14
C ALA A 807 -61.48 34.86 -80.92
N GLY A 808 -61.59 36.19 -80.76
CA GLY A 808 -60.88 37.20 -81.54
C GLY A 808 -59.91 38.08 -80.75
N HIS A 809 -59.74 37.89 -79.45
CA HIS A 809 -58.88 38.74 -78.62
C HIS A 809 -57.89 37.94 -77.76
N VAL A 810 -56.72 38.51 -77.54
CA VAL A 810 -55.70 38.03 -76.59
C VAL A 810 -55.43 39.09 -75.52
N ALA A 811 -55.13 38.65 -74.30
CA ALA A 811 -54.68 39.52 -73.23
C ALA A 811 -53.28 39.13 -72.75
N ALA A 812 -52.52 40.13 -72.34
CA ALA A 812 -51.25 40.00 -71.62
C ALA A 812 -51.26 40.97 -70.45
N LEU A 813 -50.76 40.53 -69.30
CA LEU A 813 -50.73 41.33 -68.09
C LEU A 813 -49.49 41.07 -67.26
N LEU A 814 -49.15 42.06 -66.46
CA LEU A 814 -48.10 42.00 -65.47
C LEU A 814 -48.49 42.90 -64.30
N GLY A 815 -48.34 42.42 -63.08
CA GLY A 815 -48.43 43.26 -61.90
C GLY A 815 -47.53 42.76 -60.79
N ASP A 816 -47.16 43.65 -59.89
CA ASP A 816 -46.28 43.35 -58.76
C ASP A 816 -46.90 43.91 -57.48
N VAL A 817 -46.96 43.08 -56.44
CA VAL A 817 -47.46 43.44 -55.13
C VAL A 817 -46.31 43.91 -54.25
N ALA A 818 -46.39 45.14 -53.76
CA ALA A 818 -45.31 45.79 -53.01
C ALA A 818 -44.75 44.92 -51.85
N GLY A 819 -43.53 44.43 -52.02
CA GLY A 819 -42.76 43.58 -51.09
C GLY A 819 -43.21 42.12 -51.07
N HIS A 820 -42.29 41.19 -50.84
CA HIS A 820 -42.43 39.73 -51.00
C HIS A 820 -43.17 38.96 -49.88
N GLY A 821 -43.27 37.63 -50.04
CA GLY A 821 -43.76 36.67 -49.04
C GLY A 821 -45.24 36.31 -49.14
N VAL A 822 -45.75 35.54 -48.16
CA VAL A 822 -47.14 34.99 -48.14
C VAL A 822 -48.19 36.08 -48.37
N GLY A 823 -48.05 37.24 -47.71
CA GLY A 823 -49.00 38.33 -47.86
C GLY A 823 -49.06 38.92 -49.27
N ALA A 824 -47.97 38.89 -50.03
CA ALA A 824 -47.90 39.37 -51.40
C ALA A 824 -48.51 38.34 -52.37
N ALA A 825 -48.13 37.07 -52.23
CA ALA A 825 -48.66 35.95 -52.99
C ALA A 825 -50.19 35.82 -52.86
N LEU A 826 -50.76 36.09 -51.68
CA LEU A 826 -52.21 36.08 -51.47
C LEU A 826 -52.92 37.20 -52.27
N ILE A 827 -52.35 38.42 -52.31
CA ILE A 827 -52.92 39.52 -53.10
C ILE A 827 -52.80 39.22 -54.60
N MET A 828 -51.69 38.62 -55.05
CA MET A 828 -51.55 38.12 -56.41
C MET A 828 -52.66 37.11 -56.75
N ALA A 829 -52.85 36.09 -55.91
CA ALA A 829 -53.87 35.06 -56.13
C ALA A 829 -55.29 35.66 -56.16
N MET A 830 -55.56 36.66 -55.32
CA MET A 830 -56.80 37.44 -55.34
C MET A 830 -56.98 38.21 -56.65
N ALA A 831 -55.93 38.86 -57.17
CA ALA A 831 -55.96 39.55 -58.46
C ALA A 831 -56.24 38.58 -59.60
N LYS A 832 -55.59 37.41 -59.64
CA LYS A 832 -55.87 36.36 -60.61
C LYS A 832 -57.32 35.88 -60.56
N ALA A 833 -57.81 35.56 -59.37
CA ALA A 833 -59.19 35.12 -59.18
C ALA A 833 -60.20 36.17 -59.67
N ALA A 834 -59.92 37.45 -59.42
CA ALA A 834 -60.75 38.55 -59.87
C ALA A 834 -60.77 38.68 -61.40
N ILE A 835 -59.63 38.52 -62.08
CA ILE A 835 -59.55 38.55 -63.55
C ILE A 835 -60.36 37.40 -64.16
N VAL A 836 -60.26 36.20 -63.59
CA VAL A 836 -61.05 35.04 -64.06
C VAL A 836 -62.56 35.26 -63.90
N LYS A 837 -62.99 36.05 -62.90
CA LYS A 837 -64.40 36.36 -62.63
C LYS A 837 -64.93 37.55 -63.44
N CYS A 838 -64.12 38.57 -63.72
CA CYS A 838 -64.52 39.79 -64.42
C CYS A 838 -64.47 39.65 -65.95
N ARG A 839 -64.99 38.53 -66.51
CA ARG A 839 -64.90 38.22 -67.95
C ARG A 839 -65.52 39.28 -68.85
N ASP A 840 -66.59 39.91 -68.40
CA ASP A 840 -67.32 40.94 -69.15
C ASP A 840 -66.53 42.24 -69.36
N HIS A 841 -65.45 42.44 -68.60
CA HIS A 841 -64.64 43.66 -68.62
C HIS A 841 -63.22 43.46 -69.17
N LEU A 842 -62.87 42.25 -69.62
CA LEU A 842 -61.54 41.92 -70.15
C LEU A 842 -61.16 42.73 -71.40
N LYS A 843 -62.15 43.20 -72.18
CA LYS A 843 -61.92 44.07 -73.35
C LYS A 843 -61.79 45.55 -73.01
N THR A 844 -62.01 45.93 -71.75
CA THR A 844 -62.00 47.32 -71.28
C THR A 844 -60.96 47.47 -70.15
N PRO A 845 -59.66 47.57 -70.48
CA PRO A 845 -58.56 47.56 -69.51
C PRO A 845 -58.74 48.55 -68.36
N ALA A 846 -59.10 49.81 -68.63
CA ALA A 846 -59.30 50.81 -67.57
C ALA A 846 -60.39 50.40 -66.57
N LYS A 847 -61.49 49.80 -67.06
CA LYS A 847 -62.58 49.34 -66.19
C LYS A 847 -62.20 48.09 -65.39
N LEU A 848 -61.43 47.17 -65.99
CA LEU A 848 -60.89 46.01 -65.30
C LEU A 848 -59.96 46.44 -64.16
N LEU A 849 -59.03 47.36 -64.43
CA LEU A 849 -58.11 47.88 -63.41
C LEU A 849 -58.87 48.64 -62.30
N GLU A 850 -59.98 49.32 -62.61
CA GLU A 850 -60.82 49.97 -61.59
C GLU A 850 -61.46 48.96 -60.63
N LEU A 851 -61.93 47.83 -61.16
CA LEU A 851 -62.48 46.75 -60.33
C LEU A 851 -61.39 46.11 -59.45
N LEU A 852 -60.20 45.85 -60.01
CA LEU A 852 -59.07 45.34 -59.26
C LEU A 852 -58.59 46.34 -58.19
N HIS A 853 -58.57 47.64 -58.50
CA HIS A 853 -58.24 48.69 -57.54
C HIS A 853 -59.16 48.67 -56.33
N ASN A 854 -60.48 48.59 -56.57
CA ASN A 854 -61.47 48.56 -55.49
C ASN A 854 -61.36 47.28 -54.65
N LEU A 855 -61.11 46.13 -55.29
CA LEU A 855 -60.89 44.86 -54.61
C LEU A 855 -59.68 44.94 -53.67
N ILE A 856 -58.52 45.37 -54.20
CA ILE A 856 -57.29 45.49 -53.40
C ILE A 856 -57.47 46.53 -52.29
N TYR A 857 -58.07 47.69 -52.58
CA TYR A 857 -58.35 48.72 -51.57
C TYR A 857 -59.24 48.18 -50.44
N SER A 858 -60.30 47.45 -50.77
CA SER A 858 -61.24 46.87 -49.79
C SER A 858 -60.62 45.78 -48.93
N SER A 859 -59.58 45.10 -49.42
CA SER A 859 -58.87 44.03 -48.69
C SER A 859 -57.91 44.55 -47.62
N LYS A 860 -57.65 45.87 -47.58
CA LYS A 860 -56.67 46.46 -46.66
C LYS A 860 -57.14 46.40 -45.20
N THR A 861 -56.24 46.00 -44.30
CA THR A 861 -56.47 45.98 -42.84
C THR A 861 -55.36 46.73 -42.10
N ARG A 862 -55.44 46.79 -40.76
CA ARG A 862 -54.38 47.42 -39.93
C ARG A 862 -53.01 46.73 -40.10
N LYS A 863 -53.00 45.42 -40.38
CA LYS A 863 -51.79 44.60 -40.55
C LYS A 863 -51.38 44.41 -42.03
N GLN A 864 -52.34 44.44 -42.97
CA GLN A 864 -52.10 44.21 -44.40
C GLN A 864 -52.46 45.46 -45.22
N LYS A 865 -51.46 46.23 -45.65
CA LYS A 865 -51.62 47.50 -46.39
C LYS A 865 -51.05 47.49 -47.81
N LYS A 866 -50.78 46.30 -48.33
CA LYS A 866 -50.13 46.07 -49.63
C LYS A 866 -50.86 46.79 -50.77
N ILE A 867 -50.09 47.30 -51.71
CA ILE A 867 -50.56 47.87 -52.99
C ILE A 867 -50.01 47.01 -54.11
N MET A 868 -50.61 47.08 -55.30
CA MET A 868 -50.17 46.31 -56.45
C MET A 868 -50.01 47.22 -57.66
N THR A 869 -48.84 47.23 -58.28
CA THR A 869 -48.66 47.80 -59.61
C THR A 869 -49.28 46.84 -60.62
N PHE A 870 -49.89 47.34 -61.69
CA PHE A 870 -50.56 46.45 -62.64
C PHE A 870 -50.60 47.04 -64.05
N GLN A 871 -50.43 46.18 -65.04
CA GLN A 871 -50.42 46.49 -66.45
C GLN A 871 -51.30 45.47 -67.17
N TYR A 872 -52.14 45.95 -68.07
CA TYR A 872 -53.04 45.07 -68.82
C TYR A 872 -53.19 45.56 -70.26
N LEU A 873 -52.97 44.64 -71.20
CA LEU A 873 -53.14 44.85 -72.63
C LEU A 873 -54.13 43.81 -73.17
N THR A 874 -55.09 44.25 -73.97
CA THR A 874 -55.94 43.38 -74.78
C THR A 874 -55.77 43.74 -76.26
N ALA A 875 -55.58 42.76 -77.13
CA ALA A 875 -55.39 42.96 -78.57
C ALA A 875 -56.42 42.18 -79.39
N ASP A 876 -57.01 42.85 -80.38
CA ASP A 876 -57.88 42.25 -81.40
C ASP A 876 -57.00 41.57 -82.47
N CYS A 877 -57.16 40.26 -82.59
CA CYS A 877 -56.41 39.38 -83.47
C CYS A 877 -56.69 39.62 -84.97
N ALA A 878 -57.82 40.23 -85.33
CA ALA A 878 -58.18 40.49 -86.72
C ALA A 878 -57.65 41.84 -87.19
N THR A 879 -57.65 42.84 -86.32
CA THR A 879 -57.28 44.22 -86.69
C THR A 879 -55.87 44.63 -86.25
N GLY A 880 -55.25 43.91 -85.32
CA GLY A 880 -53.99 44.32 -84.69
C GLY A 880 -54.15 45.45 -83.66
N LYS A 881 -55.36 45.99 -83.47
CA LYS A 881 -55.62 47.05 -82.50
C LYS A 881 -55.61 46.49 -81.08
N ALA A 882 -54.85 47.13 -80.21
CA ALA A 882 -54.76 46.81 -78.80
C ALA A 882 -55.12 48.00 -77.91
N VAL A 883 -55.61 47.70 -76.71
CA VAL A 883 -55.89 48.70 -75.68
C VAL A 883 -55.04 48.36 -74.47
N TYR A 884 -54.23 49.32 -74.04
CA TYR A 884 -53.31 49.22 -72.91
C TYR A 884 -53.79 50.11 -71.76
N SER A 885 -53.67 49.63 -70.52
CA SER A 885 -53.87 50.42 -69.32
C SER A 885 -52.80 50.11 -68.28
N ASN A 886 -52.35 51.14 -67.58
CA ASN A 886 -51.32 51.07 -66.55
C ASN A 886 -51.88 51.57 -65.21
N ALA A 887 -51.57 50.85 -64.14
CA ALA A 887 -51.83 51.18 -62.76
C ALA A 887 -50.50 51.12 -61.98
N GLY A 888 -49.58 52.03 -62.29
CA GLY A 888 -48.33 52.21 -61.56
C GLY A 888 -47.24 51.19 -61.84
N GLY A 889 -47.37 50.36 -62.88
CA GLY A 889 -46.29 49.48 -63.34
C GLY A 889 -45.26 50.21 -64.20
N CYS A 890 -44.08 49.62 -64.36
CA CYS A 890 -43.00 50.12 -65.22
C CYS A 890 -43.48 50.29 -66.68
N SER A 891 -43.14 51.41 -67.31
CA SER A 891 -43.51 51.66 -68.71
C SER A 891 -42.98 50.52 -69.61
N PRO A 892 -43.84 49.76 -70.30
CA PRO A 892 -43.41 48.65 -71.13
C PRO A 892 -42.59 49.12 -72.32
N ILE A 893 -41.65 48.29 -72.78
CA ILE A 893 -40.83 48.58 -73.96
C ILE A 893 -41.56 48.07 -75.21
N PHE A 894 -41.83 48.97 -76.15
CA PHE A 894 -42.43 48.68 -77.44
C PHE A 894 -41.36 48.77 -78.54
N TYR A 895 -41.26 47.73 -79.36
CA TYR A 895 -40.31 47.65 -80.46
C TYR A 895 -41.05 47.70 -81.80
N ARG A 896 -40.58 48.60 -82.68
CA ARG A 896 -41.05 48.76 -84.06
C ARG A 896 -39.92 49.23 -84.96
N ASN A 897 -39.83 48.65 -86.17
CA ASN A 897 -38.91 49.09 -87.23
C ASN A 897 -37.46 49.30 -86.76
N GLY A 898 -36.94 48.37 -85.94
CA GLY A 898 -35.56 48.44 -85.45
C GLY A 898 -35.33 49.41 -84.30
N ARG A 899 -36.37 49.98 -83.67
CA ARG A 899 -36.24 50.86 -82.52
C ARG A 899 -37.13 50.40 -81.37
N ALA A 900 -36.58 50.37 -80.17
CA ALA A 900 -37.30 50.09 -78.93
C ALA A 900 -37.50 51.38 -78.11
N GLU A 901 -38.73 51.65 -77.65
CA GLU A 901 -39.07 52.83 -76.86
C GLU A 901 -40.10 52.52 -75.75
N GLU A 902 -40.14 53.33 -74.70
CA GLU A 902 -41.09 53.19 -73.59
C GLU A 902 -42.48 53.72 -73.98
N ILE A 903 -43.53 52.96 -73.63
CA ILE A 903 -44.93 53.41 -73.72
C ILE A 903 -45.39 53.94 -72.37
N THR A 904 -45.27 55.25 -72.18
CA THR A 904 -45.62 55.90 -70.91
C THR A 904 -47.11 56.22 -70.83
N LEU A 905 -47.79 55.58 -69.86
CA LEU A 905 -49.16 55.89 -69.47
C LEU A 905 -49.21 56.01 -67.94
N ALA A 906 -49.62 57.18 -67.44
CA ALA A 906 -49.68 57.44 -66.02
C ALA A 906 -50.88 56.76 -65.37
N GLY A 907 -50.65 56.08 -64.24
CA GLY A 907 -51.70 55.49 -63.41
C GLY A 907 -51.19 55.24 -62.00
N ALA A 908 -52.06 55.37 -61.00
CA ALA A 908 -51.71 55.07 -59.62
C ALA A 908 -51.79 53.56 -59.35
N ALA A 909 -50.90 53.03 -58.52
CA ALA A 909 -50.92 51.63 -58.09
C ALA A 909 -52.29 51.23 -57.51
N LEU A 910 -52.71 50.00 -57.76
CA LEU A 910 -53.97 49.47 -57.27
C LEU A 910 -54.01 49.49 -55.73
N GLY A 911 -55.12 49.98 -55.18
CA GLY A 911 -55.33 50.14 -53.75
C GLY A 911 -54.56 51.29 -53.08
N SER A 912 -53.80 52.11 -53.82
CA SER A 912 -53.02 53.23 -53.24
C SER A 912 -53.88 54.33 -52.61
N PHE A 913 -54.99 54.71 -53.25
CA PHE A 913 -55.90 55.79 -52.81
C PHE A 913 -57.36 55.32 -52.79
N LYS A 914 -58.27 56.13 -52.21
CA LYS A 914 -59.71 55.78 -52.12
C LYS A 914 -60.46 55.82 -53.46
N LYS A 915 -59.97 56.60 -54.43
CA LYS A 915 -60.57 56.71 -55.77
C LYS A 915 -59.52 56.29 -56.80
N ALA A 916 -59.91 55.41 -57.72
CA ALA A 916 -59.06 55.03 -58.85
C ALA A 916 -59.02 56.16 -59.90
N ASN A 917 -57.83 56.42 -60.46
CA ASN A 917 -57.66 57.27 -61.64
C ASN A 917 -56.86 56.45 -62.66
N LEU A 918 -57.56 55.88 -63.65
CA LEU A 918 -57.01 54.93 -64.60
C LEU A 918 -57.34 55.39 -66.01
N GLN A 919 -56.34 55.36 -66.88
CA GLN A 919 -56.44 55.76 -68.27
C GLN A 919 -56.19 54.54 -69.17
N GLN A 920 -56.55 54.66 -70.44
CA GLN A 920 -56.20 53.67 -71.45
C GLN A 920 -55.62 54.34 -72.69
N LEU A 921 -54.76 53.61 -73.38
CA LEU A 921 -54.08 54.01 -74.61
C LEU A 921 -54.38 52.96 -75.69
N GLU A 922 -54.75 53.41 -76.89
CA GLU A 922 -54.86 52.52 -78.05
C GLU A 922 -53.50 52.37 -78.73
N ILE A 923 -53.10 51.13 -79.00
CA ILE A 923 -51.85 50.76 -79.66
C ILE A 923 -52.19 49.93 -80.90
N ASP A 924 -51.75 50.37 -82.06
CA ASP A 924 -51.94 49.64 -83.32
C ASP A 924 -50.74 48.72 -83.58
N PHE A 925 -50.84 47.40 -83.34
CA PHE A 925 -49.74 46.46 -83.61
C PHE A 925 -49.68 46.09 -85.10
N ARG A 926 -48.50 46.23 -85.70
CA ARG A 926 -48.18 45.77 -87.04
C ARG A 926 -47.41 44.46 -86.99
N PRO A 927 -47.49 43.61 -88.03
CA PRO A 927 -46.64 42.43 -88.13
C PRO A 927 -45.16 42.82 -87.98
N GLY A 928 -44.44 42.14 -87.08
CA GLY A 928 -43.07 42.43 -86.67
C GLY A 928 -42.92 43.28 -85.41
N ASP A 929 -44.01 43.86 -84.88
CA ASP A 929 -43.97 44.62 -83.63
C ASP A 929 -43.99 43.68 -82.41
N LEU A 930 -43.32 44.09 -81.33
CA LEU A 930 -43.40 43.41 -80.04
C LEU A 930 -43.44 44.40 -78.88
N MET A 931 -43.94 43.92 -77.74
CA MET A 931 -44.03 44.69 -76.51
C MET A 931 -43.58 43.80 -75.34
N VAL A 932 -42.74 44.37 -74.46
CA VAL A 932 -42.18 43.68 -73.29
C VAL A 932 -42.68 44.38 -72.03
N PHE A 933 -43.48 43.65 -71.25
CA PHE A 933 -43.79 43.99 -69.86
C PHE A 933 -42.68 43.46 -68.95
N TYR A 934 -42.27 44.25 -67.97
CA TYR A 934 -41.21 43.90 -67.03
C TYR A 934 -41.45 44.52 -65.66
N THR A 935 -40.90 43.89 -64.62
CA THR A 935 -40.81 44.44 -63.25
C THR A 935 -39.53 45.27 -63.08
N ASP A 936 -39.53 46.20 -62.15
CA ASP A 936 -38.39 47.08 -61.83
C ASP A 936 -37.11 46.31 -61.45
N GLY A 937 -37.24 45.07 -60.99
CA GLY A 937 -36.13 44.14 -60.74
C GLY A 937 -35.15 43.98 -61.90
N ILE A 938 -35.53 44.23 -63.16
CA ILE A 938 -34.58 44.26 -64.28
C ILE A 938 -33.79 45.57 -64.36
N ILE A 939 -34.43 46.70 -64.07
CA ILE A 939 -33.84 48.04 -64.20
C ILE A 939 -32.93 48.35 -63.02
N GLU A 940 -33.36 47.99 -61.83
CA GLU A 940 -32.64 48.22 -60.57
C GLU A 940 -31.50 47.23 -60.34
N ALA A 941 -31.36 46.21 -61.20
CA ALA A 941 -30.32 45.19 -61.09
C ALA A 941 -28.91 45.78 -61.20
N ARG A 942 -28.09 45.52 -60.18
CA ARG A 942 -26.72 46.06 -60.10
C ARG A 942 -25.68 45.05 -60.56
N ASN A 943 -24.65 45.55 -61.24
CA ASN A 943 -23.44 44.79 -61.52
C ASN A 943 -22.45 44.84 -60.32
N LEU A 944 -21.31 44.14 -60.42
CA LEU A 944 -20.26 44.12 -59.37
C LEU A 944 -19.72 45.51 -59.00
N ALA A 945 -19.83 46.50 -59.90
CA ALA A 945 -19.44 47.88 -59.65
C ALA A 945 -20.55 48.72 -59.01
N GLY A 946 -21.71 48.12 -58.71
CA GLY A 946 -22.87 48.78 -58.11
C GLY A 946 -23.71 49.60 -59.09
N VAL A 947 -23.50 49.47 -60.41
CA VAL A 947 -24.22 50.23 -61.45
C VAL A 947 -25.49 49.49 -61.85
N GLU A 948 -26.62 50.19 -61.80
CA GLU A 948 -27.95 49.70 -62.22
C GLU A 948 -28.01 49.45 -63.73
N PHE A 949 -28.87 48.51 -64.16
CA PHE A 949 -29.06 48.18 -65.57
C PHE A 949 -29.63 49.39 -66.33
N GLY A 950 -30.63 50.05 -65.75
CA GLY A 950 -31.20 51.30 -66.26
C GLY A 950 -32.09 51.13 -67.50
N TYR A 951 -32.98 52.10 -67.71
CA TYR A 951 -33.96 52.11 -68.80
C TYR A 951 -33.33 52.11 -70.19
N ALA A 952 -32.26 52.90 -70.39
CA ALA A 952 -31.63 53.07 -71.69
C ALA A 952 -30.93 51.79 -72.19
N GLU A 953 -30.22 51.07 -71.31
CA GLU A 953 -29.60 49.80 -71.70
C GLU A 953 -30.63 48.70 -71.86
N PHE A 954 -31.71 48.71 -71.07
CA PHE A 954 -32.80 47.74 -71.24
C PHE A 954 -33.50 47.89 -72.59
N ALA A 955 -33.83 49.12 -73.02
CA ALA A 955 -34.38 49.35 -74.35
C ALA A 955 -33.44 48.85 -75.46
N ARG A 956 -32.13 49.09 -75.35
CA ARG A 956 -31.13 48.56 -76.31
C ARG A 956 -31.05 47.03 -76.30
N LEU A 957 -31.17 46.40 -75.13
CA LEU A 957 -31.20 44.94 -75.02
C LEU A 957 -32.43 44.37 -75.72
N VAL A 958 -33.60 44.97 -75.53
CA VAL A 958 -34.83 44.57 -76.23
C VAL A 958 -34.67 44.73 -77.74
N GLU A 959 -34.10 45.86 -78.21
CA GLU A 959 -33.83 46.11 -79.64
C GLU A 959 -32.93 45.03 -80.27
N ARG A 960 -31.89 44.58 -79.56
CA ARG A 960 -30.99 43.49 -80.01
C ARG A 960 -31.61 42.10 -79.90
N SER A 961 -32.57 41.94 -78.99
CA SER A 961 -33.20 40.65 -78.72
C SER A 961 -34.40 40.38 -79.61
N ALA A 962 -34.94 41.41 -80.25
CA ALA A 962 -36.18 41.38 -81.02
C ALA A 962 -36.22 40.28 -82.09
N GLY A 963 -37.40 39.67 -82.26
CA GLY A 963 -37.65 38.59 -83.21
C GLY A 963 -39.10 38.10 -83.15
N PRO A 964 -39.48 37.17 -84.06
CA PRO A 964 -40.86 36.69 -84.19
C PRO A 964 -41.26 35.63 -83.14
N ASP A 965 -40.35 35.26 -82.24
CA ASP A 965 -40.58 34.26 -81.21
C ASP A 965 -40.41 34.87 -79.81
N PRO A 966 -41.51 35.08 -79.05
CA PRO A 966 -41.45 35.76 -77.76
C PRO A 966 -40.63 34.98 -76.71
N GLU A 967 -40.53 33.66 -76.83
CA GLU A 967 -39.70 32.82 -75.96
C GLU A 967 -38.20 33.03 -76.24
N ALA A 968 -37.78 33.04 -77.52
CA ALA A 968 -36.42 33.40 -77.88
C ALA A 968 -36.04 34.83 -77.46
N VAL A 969 -36.97 35.79 -77.57
CA VAL A 969 -36.76 37.17 -77.11
C VAL A 969 -36.58 37.20 -75.59
N TYR A 970 -37.44 36.52 -74.82
CA TYR A 970 -37.31 36.39 -73.37
C TYR A 970 -35.94 35.81 -72.97
N ASN A 971 -35.53 34.69 -73.58
CA ASN A 971 -34.28 34.02 -73.24
C ASN A 971 -33.06 34.93 -73.49
N LYS A 972 -33.02 35.65 -74.61
CA LYS A 972 -31.95 36.62 -74.90
C LYS A 972 -31.90 37.77 -73.90
N ILE A 973 -33.07 38.27 -73.46
CA ILE A 973 -33.14 39.32 -72.44
C ILE A 973 -32.61 38.77 -71.10
N CYS A 974 -33.02 37.56 -70.71
CA CYS A 974 -32.54 36.92 -69.49
C CYS A 974 -31.04 36.64 -69.53
N GLU A 975 -30.48 36.21 -70.66
CA GLU A 975 -29.03 36.05 -70.84
C GLU A 975 -28.29 37.38 -70.65
N GLY A 976 -28.80 38.48 -71.23
CA GLY A 976 -28.25 39.82 -71.04
C GLY A 976 -28.30 40.28 -69.58
N TYR A 977 -29.38 39.97 -68.87
CA TYR A 977 -29.51 40.22 -67.43
C TYR A 977 -28.45 39.45 -66.61
N HIS A 978 -28.29 38.14 -66.83
CA HIS A 978 -27.32 37.32 -66.10
C HIS A 978 -25.87 37.76 -66.37
N GLN A 979 -25.58 38.21 -67.59
CA GLN A 979 -24.28 38.79 -67.93
C GLN A 979 -23.99 40.07 -67.15
N HIS A 980 -25.00 40.92 -66.92
CA HIS A 980 -24.84 42.17 -66.17
C HIS A 980 -24.56 41.94 -64.68
N ILE A 981 -25.26 41.00 -64.04
CA ILE A 981 -25.08 40.70 -62.60
C ILE A 981 -23.84 39.83 -62.30
N ALA A 982 -23.20 39.24 -63.32
CA ALA A 982 -21.90 38.55 -63.24
C ALA A 982 -21.79 37.48 -62.13
N GLY A 983 -22.87 36.71 -61.89
CA GLY A 983 -22.90 35.63 -60.90
C GLY A 983 -23.22 36.07 -59.47
N MET A 984 -23.59 37.34 -59.25
CA MET A 984 -24.19 37.76 -57.98
C MET A 984 -25.58 37.15 -57.80
N GLU A 985 -26.00 36.96 -56.55
CA GLU A 985 -27.40 36.68 -56.25
C GLU A 985 -28.25 37.85 -56.73
N ALA A 986 -29.32 37.52 -57.42
CA ALA A 986 -30.21 38.51 -57.97
C ALA A 986 -30.95 39.23 -56.80
N GLN A 987 -31.34 40.49 -56.99
CA GLN A 987 -31.70 41.42 -55.89
C GLN A 987 -33.20 41.66 -55.69
N ASP A 988 -34.03 41.54 -56.73
CA ASP A 988 -35.50 41.52 -56.63
C ASP A 988 -36.17 40.62 -57.70
N ASP A 989 -37.42 40.18 -57.47
CA ASP A 989 -38.17 39.28 -58.36
C ASP A 989 -38.17 39.80 -59.83
N LEU A 990 -37.75 38.94 -60.76
CA LEU A 990 -37.66 39.29 -62.18
C LEU A 990 -38.78 38.62 -62.96
N THR A 991 -39.75 39.40 -63.42
CA THR A 991 -40.84 38.89 -64.26
C THR A 991 -40.91 39.64 -65.59
N LEU A 992 -40.95 38.89 -66.68
CA LEU A 992 -41.05 39.42 -68.04
C LEU A 992 -42.19 38.76 -68.79
N VAL A 993 -42.95 39.55 -69.56
CA VAL A 993 -43.96 39.06 -70.52
C VAL A 993 -43.74 39.73 -71.86
N VAL A 994 -43.52 38.93 -72.91
CA VAL A 994 -43.27 39.37 -74.27
C VAL A 994 -44.47 39.00 -75.13
N ILE A 995 -45.07 39.99 -75.80
CA ILE A 995 -46.11 39.81 -76.82
C ILE A 995 -45.58 40.27 -78.18
N CYS A 996 -45.62 39.40 -79.18
CA CYS A 996 -45.23 39.68 -80.56
C CYS A 996 -46.45 39.57 -81.47
N HIS A 997 -46.55 40.45 -82.47
CA HIS A 997 -47.51 40.32 -83.57
C HIS A 997 -46.74 39.93 -84.84
N ASN A 998 -47.08 38.79 -85.43
CA ASN A 998 -46.36 38.19 -86.56
C ASN A 998 -47.12 38.25 -87.87
#